data_AF-C5BIX0-F1
#
_entry.id   AF-C5BIX0-F1
#
_cell.length_a   1.000
_cell.length_b   1.000
_cell.length_c   1.000
_cell.angle_alpha   90.00
_cell.angle_beta   90.00
_cell.angle_gamma   90.00
#
_symmetry.space_group_name_H-M   'P 1'
#
loop_
_entity.id
_entity.type
_entity.pdbx_description
1 polymer ?
#
loop_
_entity_poly.entity_id
_entity_poly.type
_entity_poly.pdbx_seq_one_letter_code
_entity_poly.pdbx_strand_id
1 'polypeptide(L)'
;MRDSLLPLQHLLPLRSVVVCLQCVTACELSFFHQPAMSAFLRNLLDHPDQFDQFLLADTPESGRLFYNEGDFYRFTVVALAGGEVLLARLLARLRNLPAAAVAARCSGAFADNWRWAGFSDGFNRQPIAEVAELSEYTHEVLLQETAPWLAQPVFAWHWSSPVRLLKAKSQRGNARGEHRYCRTPADLSVPLLLSRLFDALAQLLRNRAIAIQHRPAPPAAAFTDCDLFWVDAQYRHADGEANVMGGMLGVAGWPNSAALAPWWPLLVLGQYVGIGQRRSFGWGRYELLTADAGVSYRRSLAAAPLLARAMAIDNLWHAYCQVANKTPGSGANAIAAPRTSKLQLPPAPSVPGEPDDYPPELWPRARVQDHLHTLASVVLNQQYRVPPLRGWRTWHADGRESVAMVPPFWDRVLQQAVKQLLESLVASLQVPAHKTVPHQSPQQTAKNGIKSADRKARQQALQQGYRWAFRATPDDLLLSANRQRAYDRLRALCYDDPLLDLIADWLAAPVALEGSERQRAGLPLGSPLSPLLADLLLDDFGRDMAAAGFYLLRTSHEVTVLSRSQKHAQHTAALAYDTVQRREPARVQNIEHRVNFSGYVFVNNTPANAEAQIPRKTDAHYPANATAEFLTNAAHNPPPNTFTPAVDSTAWLARVSARPLRELKPEDEPSAY
;
A
#
# COMPACT_ATOMS: atom_id res chain seq x y z
N MET A 1 27.55 -14.86 25.61
CA MET A 1 26.82 -15.14 24.34
C MET A 1 27.79 -15.83 23.40
N ARG A 2 27.83 -17.18 23.31
CA ARG A 2 28.91 -17.87 22.56
C ARG A 2 28.52 -18.62 21.30
N ASP A 3 27.26 -19.04 21.16
CA ASP A 3 26.82 -19.77 19.96
C ASP A 3 25.70 -19.02 19.23
N SER A 4 26.10 -18.27 18.20
CA SER A 4 25.16 -17.83 17.15
C SER A 4 24.68 -19.06 16.38
N LEU A 5 23.39 -19.13 16.04
CA LEU A 5 22.80 -20.28 15.32
C LEU A 5 23.44 -20.54 13.94
N LEU A 6 24.12 -19.54 13.39
CA LEU A 6 24.88 -19.58 12.15
C LEU A 6 26.20 -18.82 12.31
N PRO A 7 27.28 -19.23 11.61
CA PRO A 7 28.56 -18.50 11.62
C PRO A 7 28.46 -17.25 10.71
N LEU A 8 27.72 -16.24 11.18
CA LEU A 8 27.36 -15.04 10.42
C LEU A 8 28.57 -14.18 10.02
N GLN A 9 29.72 -14.33 10.68
CA GLN A 9 30.95 -13.64 10.32
C GLN A 9 31.40 -13.90 8.87
N HIS A 10 31.01 -15.03 8.25
CA HIS A 10 31.32 -15.29 6.83
C HIS A 10 30.40 -14.56 5.84
N LEU A 11 29.41 -13.79 6.32
CA LEU A 11 28.58 -12.88 5.52
C LEU A 11 28.97 -11.41 5.72
N LEU A 12 29.86 -11.12 6.67
CA LEU A 12 30.17 -9.78 7.18
C LEU A 12 31.66 -9.43 6.94
N PRO A 13 32.04 -8.15 6.77
CA PRO A 13 31.18 -6.97 6.86
C PRO A 13 30.17 -6.86 5.71
N LEU A 14 29.08 -6.13 5.92
CA LEU A 14 28.29 -5.59 4.81
C LEU A 14 28.84 -4.23 4.41
N ARG A 15 28.87 -3.97 3.09
CA ARG A 15 28.99 -2.63 2.51
C ARG A 15 27.64 -2.24 1.94
N SER A 16 27.22 -1.01 2.12
CA SER A 16 25.95 -0.51 1.59
C SER A 16 26.18 0.82 0.91
N VAL A 17 25.77 0.95 -0.35
CA VAL A 17 25.87 2.19 -1.12
C VAL A 17 24.50 2.61 -1.62
N VAL A 18 24.17 3.87 -1.38
CA VAL A 18 23.04 4.56 -1.99
C VAL A 18 23.47 5.08 -3.34
N VAL A 19 22.73 4.74 -4.39
CA VAL A 19 22.92 5.27 -5.73
C VAL A 19 21.80 6.24 -6.04
N CYS A 20 22.17 7.45 -6.48
CA CYS A 20 21.26 8.42 -7.05
C CYS A 20 21.50 8.51 -8.57
N LEU A 21 20.44 8.32 -9.35
CA LEU A 21 20.40 8.54 -10.79
C LEU A 21 19.48 9.72 -11.09
N GLN A 22 19.71 10.38 -12.22
CA GLN A 22 18.80 11.36 -12.78
C GLN A 22 18.26 10.86 -14.13
N CYS A 23 16.95 10.99 -14.31
CA CYS A 23 16.24 10.66 -15.54
C CYS A 23 16.62 11.67 -16.63
N VAL A 24 17.10 11.19 -17.78
CA VAL A 24 17.41 12.03 -18.96
C VAL A 24 16.38 11.87 -20.08
N THR A 25 15.48 10.90 -19.96
CA THR A 25 14.37 10.71 -20.91
C THR A 25 13.21 10.08 -20.18
N ALA A 26 12.03 10.70 -20.28
CA ALA A 26 10.85 10.29 -19.52
C ALA A 26 10.51 8.80 -19.73
N CYS A 27 10.14 8.12 -18.64
CA CYS A 27 9.91 6.67 -18.65
C CYS A 27 8.82 6.23 -17.66
N GLU A 28 8.29 5.04 -17.91
CA GLU A 28 7.28 4.36 -17.09
C GLU A 28 7.86 3.07 -16.48
N LEU A 29 7.56 2.84 -15.19
CA LEU A 29 7.97 1.68 -14.41
C LEU A 29 6.73 0.91 -13.88
N SER A 30 6.84 -0.40 -13.80
CA SER A 30 5.92 -1.24 -13.00
C SER A 30 6.00 -0.89 -11.52
N PHE A 31 4.95 -1.13 -10.71
CA PHE A 31 4.95 -0.80 -9.26
C PHE A 31 6.22 -1.22 -8.51
N PHE A 32 6.62 -2.49 -8.67
CA PHE A 32 7.83 -3.03 -8.06
C PHE A 32 9.01 -2.84 -9.01
N HIS A 33 9.96 -1.98 -8.63
CA HIS A 33 11.14 -1.68 -9.45
C HIS A 33 12.21 -2.78 -9.33
N GLN A 34 12.11 -3.60 -8.28
CA GLN A 34 12.98 -4.72 -7.92
C GLN A 34 13.42 -5.58 -9.12
N PRO A 35 12.52 -6.13 -9.97
CA PRO A 35 12.94 -7.04 -11.04
C PRO A 35 13.70 -6.33 -12.16
N ALA A 36 13.22 -5.15 -12.56
CA ALA A 36 13.83 -4.34 -13.62
C ALA A 36 15.20 -3.79 -13.19
N MET A 37 15.32 -3.30 -11.96
CA MET A 37 16.59 -2.86 -11.38
C MET A 37 17.59 -4.02 -11.27
N SER A 38 17.17 -5.19 -10.76
CA SER A 38 18.09 -6.33 -10.65
C SER A 38 18.56 -6.84 -12.03
N ALA A 39 17.70 -6.83 -13.05
CA ALA A 39 18.10 -7.11 -14.42
C ALA A 39 19.13 -6.08 -14.93
N PHE A 40 18.86 -4.78 -14.77
CA PHE A 40 19.76 -3.70 -15.17
C PHE A 40 21.16 -3.81 -14.53
N LEU A 41 21.25 -4.03 -13.22
CA LEU A 41 22.53 -4.17 -12.53
C LEU A 41 23.32 -5.42 -12.96
N ARG A 42 22.63 -6.51 -13.32
CA ARG A 42 23.26 -7.71 -13.89
C ARG A 42 23.77 -7.47 -15.30
N ASN A 43 23.00 -6.79 -16.16
CA ASN A 43 23.42 -6.45 -17.53
C ASN A 43 24.68 -5.56 -17.50
N LEU A 44 24.70 -4.50 -16.68
CA LEU A 44 25.88 -3.64 -16.50
C LEU A 44 27.14 -4.39 -16.04
N LEU A 45 26.96 -5.52 -15.37
CA LEU A 45 28.03 -6.39 -14.88
C LEU A 45 28.33 -7.60 -15.78
N ASP A 46 27.67 -7.73 -16.93
CA ASP A 46 27.82 -8.86 -17.86
C ASP A 46 27.46 -10.22 -17.20
N HIS A 47 26.29 -10.26 -16.55
CA HIS A 47 25.66 -11.46 -15.97
C HIS A 47 26.58 -12.39 -15.14
N PRO A 48 27.26 -11.91 -14.09
CA PRO A 48 28.18 -12.74 -13.33
C PRO A 48 27.43 -13.79 -12.51
N ASP A 49 27.83 -15.07 -12.64
CA ASP A 49 27.19 -16.25 -12.00
C ASP A 49 26.93 -16.11 -10.50
N GLN A 50 27.76 -15.31 -9.82
CA GLN A 50 27.76 -15.15 -8.38
C GLN A 50 27.05 -13.87 -7.88
N PHE A 51 26.43 -13.07 -8.76
CA PHE A 51 25.72 -11.82 -8.39
C PHE A 51 24.84 -12.01 -7.15
N ASP A 52 23.99 -13.05 -7.18
CA ASP A 52 22.98 -13.36 -6.14
C ASP A 52 23.57 -13.81 -4.79
N GLN A 53 24.89 -14.04 -4.73
CA GLN A 53 25.63 -14.46 -3.54
C GLN A 53 26.33 -13.29 -2.84
N PHE A 54 26.50 -12.17 -3.54
CA PHE A 54 27.32 -11.04 -3.12
C PHE A 54 26.59 -9.70 -3.15
N LEU A 55 25.74 -9.43 -4.14
CA LEU A 55 25.03 -8.15 -4.27
C LEU A 55 23.52 -8.33 -4.12
N LEU A 56 22.91 -7.40 -3.38
CA LEU A 56 21.47 -7.29 -3.19
C LEU A 56 21.03 -5.87 -3.50
N ALA A 57 19.94 -5.71 -4.24
CA ALA A 57 19.37 -4.40 -4.56
C ALA A 57 18.12 -4.12 -3.71
N ASP A 58 17.92 -2.85 -3.35
CA ASP A 58 16.73 -2.37 -2.66
C ASP A 58 16.24 -1.05 -3.28
N THR A 59 14.96 -1.01 -3.66
CA THR A 59 14.34 0.07 -4.45
C THR A 59 13.27 0.79 -3.62
N PRO A 60 13.62 1.84 -2.85
CA PRO A 60 12.66 2.62 -2.05
C PRO A 60 11.73 3.50 -2.91
N GLU A 61 12.08 3.70 -4.17
CA GLU A 61 11.25 4.32 -5.21
C GLU A 61 10.03 3.50 -5.63
N SER A 62 9.94 2.22 -5.25
CA SER A 62 8.84 1.33 -5.67
C SER A 62 7.49 1.96 -5.29
N GLY A 63 6.56 1.97 -6.24
CA GLY A 63 5.35 2.80 -6.14
C GLY A 63 5.49 4.20 -6.76
N ARG A 64 6.47 4.41 -7.64
CA ARG A 64 6.51 5.55 -8.55
C ARG A 64 6.54 5.08 -10.00
N LEU A 65 5.37 5.11 -10.63
CA LEU A 65 5.19 4.59 -11.99
C LEU A 65 5.76 5.49 -13.09
N PHE A 66 5.95 6.79 -12.85
CA PHE A 66 6.36 7.75 -13.88
C PHE A 66 7.51 8.65 -13.43
N TYR A 67 8.49 8.82 -14.31
CA TYR A 67 9.60 9.76 -14.18
C TYR A 67 9.68 10.62 -15.44
N ASN A 68 9.70 11.93 -15.25
CA ASN A 68 9.95 12.92 -16.29
C ASN A 68 11.47 13.15 -16.42
N GLU A 69 11.88 13.87 -17.45
CA GLU A 69 13.26 14.37 -17.53
C GLU A 69 13.60 15.24 -16.31
N GLY A 70 14.83 15.10 -15.78
CA GLY A 70 15.30 15.83 -14.61
C GLY A 70 14.95 15.19 -13.26
N ASP A 71 13.97 14.27 -13.21
CA ASP A 71 13.60 13.55 -11.99
C ASP A 71 14.75 12.69 -11.45
N PHE A 72 14.87 12.61 -10.12
CA PHE A 72 15.82 11.73 -9.46
C PHE A 72 15.20 10.37 -9.09
N TYR A 73 16.04 9.34 -9.13
CA TYR A 73 15.72 7.96 -8.74
C TYR A 73 16.79 7.45 -7.78
N ARG A 74 16.38 6.92 -6.62
CA ARG A 74 17.30 6.36 -5.62
C ARG A 74 17.13 4.85 -5.42
N PHE A 75 18.24 4.12 -5.36
CA PHE A 75 18.26 2.73 -4.87
C PHE A 75 19.46 2.48 -3.98
N THR A 76 19.47 1.33 -3.30
CA THR A 76 20.60 0.88 -2.48
C THR A 76 21.13 -0.43 -3.02
N VAL A 77 22.45 -0.59 -3.03
CA VAL A 77 23.13 -1.87 -3.26
C VAL A 77 23.84 -2.26 -1.98
N VAL A 78 23.51 -3.43 -1.45
CA VAL A 78 24.20 -4.04 -0.30
C VAL A 78 25.11 -5.13 -0.85
N ALA A 79 26.42 -5.00 -0.61
CA ALA A 79 27.38 -6.07 -0.82
C ALA A 79 27.62 -6.83 0.49
N LEU A 80 27.51 -8.15 0.43
CA LEU A 80 28.02 -9.04 1.47
C LEU A 80 29.52 -9.23 1.29
N ALA A 81 30.23 -9.62 2.36
CA ALA A 81 31.67 -9.87 2.34
C ALA A 81 32.12 -10.70 1.13
N GLY A 82 33.18 -10.25 0.46
CA GLY A 82 33.68 -10.80 -0.81
C GLY A 82 33.06 -10.17 -2.07
N GLY A 83 32.02 -9.34 -1.91
CA GLY A 83 31.35 -8.64 -3.00
C GLY A 83 31.98 -7.30 -3.41
N GLU A 84 33.02 -6.85 -2.73
CA GLU A 84 33.59 -5.50 -2.84
C GLU A 84 34.15 -5.20 -4.23
N VAL A 85 34.84 -6.18 -4.85
CA VAL A 85 35.36 -6.07 -6.22
C VAL A 85 34.22 -5.96 -7.24
N LEU A 86 33.14 -6.71 -7.04
CA LEU A 86 31.97 -6.66 -7.91
C LEU A 86 31.19 -5.35 -7.74
N LEU A 87 31.12 -4.84 -6.51
CA LEU A 87 30.57 -3.52 -6.21
C LEU A 87 31.38 -2.39 -6.86
N ALA A 88 32.72 -2.44 -6.78
CA ALA A 88 33.59 -1.46 -7.41
C ALA A 88 33.42 -1.43 -8.95
N ARG A 89 33.35 -2.60 -9.59
CA ARG A 89 33.02 -2.73 -11.02
C ARG A 89 31.64 -2.13 -11.33
N LEU A 90 30.64 -2.35 -10.47
CA LEU A 90 29.30 -1.80 -10.64
C LEU A 90 29.29 -0.27 -10.53
N LEU A 91 29.93 0.31 -9.52
CA LEU A 91 30.00 1.77 -9.35
C LEU A 91 30.71 2.45 -10.53
N ALA A 92 31.79 1.85 -11.05
CA ALA A 92 32.46 2.34 -12.25
C ALA A 92 31.55 2.33 -13.50
N ARG A 93 30.72 1.30 -13.66
CA ARG A 93 29.73 1.22 -14.76
C ARG A 93 28.59 2.23 -14.57
N LEU A 94 28.08 2.37 -13.36
CA LEU A 94 27.03 3.33 -13.03
C LEU A 94 27.47 4.78 -13.27
N ARG A 95 28.72 5.15 -12.95
CA ARG A 95 29.28 6.48 -13.26
C ARG A 95 29.26 6.84 -14.73
N ASN A 96 29.47 5.85 -15.59
CA ASN A 96 29.53 6.03 -17.04
C ASN A 96 28.15 5.88 -17.71
N LEU A 97 27.05 6.01 -16.96
CA LEU A 97 25.70 6.11 -17.52
C LEU A 97 25.48 7.48 -18.18
N PRO A 98 24.86 7.56 -19.38
CA PRO A 98 24.12 6.47 -20.04
C PRO A 98 24.97 5.52 -20.91
N ALA A 99 26.18 5.90 -21.30
CA ALA A 99 27.01 5.15 -22.26
C ALA A 99 27.26 3.67 -21.85
N ALA A 100 27.41 3.39 -20.56
CA ALA A 100 27.57 2.04 -20.04
C ALA A 100 26.32 1.17 -20.23
N ALA A 101 25.11 1.74 -20.17
CA ALA A 101 23.87 1.01 -20.43
C ALA A 101 23.72 0.63 -21.91
N VAL A 102 24.10 1.54 -22.82
CA VAL A 102 24.16 1.27 -24.27
C VAL A 102 25.16 0.15 -24.55
N ALA A 103 26.38 0.22 -24.00
CA ALA A 103 27.41 -0.79 -24.17
C ALA A 103 26.98 -2.17 -23.62
N ALA A 104 26.26 -2.19 -22.49
CA ALA A 104 25.69 -3.39 -21.88
C ALA A 104 24.35 -3.85 -22.51
N ARG A 105 23.86 -3.15 -23.55
CA ARG A 105 22.57 -3.42 -24.22
C ARG A 105 21.38 -3.50 -23.25
N CYS A 106 21.39 -2.65 -22.23
CA CYS A 106 20.26 -2.51 -21.30
C CYS A 106 19.01 -2.00 -22.05
N SER A 107 17.83 -2.43 -21.60
CA SER A 107 16.55 -2.13 -22.24
C SER A 107 15.40 -2.13 -21.23
N GLY A 108 14.24 -1.61 -21.65
CA GLY A 108 13.11 -1.39 -20.76
C GLY A 108 13.27 -0.11 -19.94
N ALA A 109 12.76 -0.09 -18.71
CA ALA A 109 12.69 1.12 -17.90
C ALA A 109 14.04 1.63 -17.35
N PHE A 110 15.07 0.78 -17.31
CA PHE A 110 16.43 1.14 -16.95
C PHE A 110 17.37 0.80 -18.11
N ALA A 111 17.65 1.81 -18.93
CA ALA A 111 18.52 1.75 -20.10
C ALA A 111 19.40 3.00 -20.16
N ASP A 112 19.53 3.62 -21.32
CA ASP A 112 20.22 4.89 -21.58
C ASP A 112 19.41 6.13 -21.15
N ASN A 113 18.19 5.95 -20.63
CA ASN A 113 17.34 6.99 -20.08
C ASN A 113 17.75 7.51 -18.68
N TRP A 114 18.91 7.08 -18.16
CA TRP A 114 19.44 7.50 -16.86
C TRP A 114 20.89 7.97 -16.94
N ARG A 115 21.24 9.00 -16.16
CA ARG A 115 22.63 9.41 -15.86
C ARG A 115 22.94 9.27 -14.37
N TRP A 116 24.22 9.11 -14.03
CA TRP A 116 24.68 9.16 -12.64
C TRP A 116 24.50 10.56 -12.04
N ALA A 117 24.04 10.64 -10.80
CA ALA A 117 23.92 11.89 -10.04
C ALA A 117 24.72 11.89 -8.73
N GLY A 118 25.02 10.72 -8.16
CA GLY A 118 25.86 10.63 -6.96
C GLY A 118 25.83 9.26 -6.28
N PHE A 119 26.79 9.05 -5.38
CA PHE A 119 26.82 7.92 -4.44
C PHE A 119 26.96 8.45 -3.01
N SER A 120 26.34 7.75 -2.05
CA SER A 120 26.59 7.97 -0.63
C SER A 120 26.57 6.66 0.14
N ASP A 121 27.21 6.64 1.31
CA ASP A 121 27.22 5.48 2.19
C ASP A 121 25.82 5.15 2.73
N GLY A 122 25.48 3.86 2.75
CA GLY A 122 24.16 3.36 3.15
C GLY A 122 23.88 3.44 4.64
N PHE A 123 24.90 3.59 5.50
CA PHE A 123 24.77 3.61 6.96
C PHE A 123 24.91 5.02 7.53
N ASN A 124 25.91 5.79 7.08
CA ASN A 124 26.25 7.12 7.60
C ASN A 124 25.81 8.29 6.68
N ARG A 125 25.33 8.00 5.46
CA ARG A 125 24.81 8.94 4.45
C ARG A 125 25.81 9.95 3.87
N GLN A 126 27.10 9.90 4.20
CA GLN A 126 28.10 10.77 3.59
C GLN A 126 28.32 10.43 2.11
N PRO A 127 28.58 11.41 1.23
CA PRO A 127 28.96 11.16 -0.16
C PRO A 127 30.23 10.31 -0.25
N ILE A 128 30.31 9.43 -1.27
CA ILE A 128 31.51 8.60 -1.51
C ILE A 128 31.98 8.62 -2.97
N ALA A 129 33.30 8.68 -3.14
CA ALA A 129 34.05 8.52 -4.37
C ALA A 129 34.48 7.07 -4.63
N GLU A 130 34.61 6.20 -3.63
CA GLU A 130 34.97 4.79 -3.86
C GLU A 130 34.47 3.80 -2.80
N VAL A 131 34.58 2.49 -3.09
CA VAL A 131 34.11 1.42 -2.19
C VAL A 131 34.90 1.39 -0.86
N ALA A 132 36.15 1.84 -0.87
CA ALA A 132 37.00 1.88 0.32
C ALA A 132 36.52 2.89 1.39
N GLU A 133 35.78 3.92 0.98
CA GLU A 133 35.22 4.96 1.88
C GLU A 133 33.92 4.53 2.56
N LEU A 134 33.33 3.40 2.16
CA LEU A 134 32.10 2.88 2.77
C LEU A 134 32.36 2.45 4.22
N SER A 135 31.33 2.53 5.05
CA SER A 135 31.33 1.99 6.41
C SER A 135 31.38 0.46 6.39
N GLU A 136 31.89 -0.15 7.47
CA GLU A 136 31.78 -1.58 7.71
C GLU A 136 30.65 -1.90 8.69
N TYR A 137 29.63 -2.60 8.21
CA TYR A 137 28.68 -3.25 9.12
C TYR A 137 29.26 -4.60 9.55
N THR A 138 30.05 -4.59 10.62
CA THR A 138 30.77 -5.77 11.12
C THR A 138 29.87 -6.69 11.96
N HIS A 139 30.39 -7.86 12.35
CA HIS A 139 29.72 -8.73 13.33
C HIS A 139 29.53 -8.07 14.70
N GLU A 140 30.40 -7.13 15.07
CA GLU A 140 30.24 -6.37 16.32
C GLU A 140 29.07 -5.38 16.21
N VAL A 141 28.98 -4.64 15.09
CA VAL A 141 27.87 -3.71 14.81
C VAL A 141 26.54 -4.47 14.79
N LEU A 142 26.48 -5.67 14.20
CA LEU A 142 25.32 -6.53 14.25
C LEU A 142 24.88 -6.85 15.69
N LEU A 143 25.81 -7.23 16.57
CA LEU A 143 25.50 -7.53 17.97
C LEU A 143 25.08 -6.27 18.76
N GLN A 144 25.67 -5.11 18.48
CA GLN A 144 25.26 -3.83 19.05
C GLN A 144 23.83 -3.46 18.64
N GLU A 145 23.48 -3.60 17.35
CA GLU A 145 22.10 -3.38 16.85
C GLU A 145 21.11 -4.42 17.40
N THR A 146 21.57 -5.64 17.67
CA THR A 146 20.77 -6.73 18.26
C THR A 146 20.41 -6.45 19.72
N ALA A 147 21.26 -5.77 20.49
CA ALA A 147 21.11 -5.69 21.94
C ALA A 147 19.80 -5.02 22.44
N PRO A 148 19.32 -3.89 21.88
CA PRO A 148 18.05 -3.27 22.31
C PRO A 148 16.84 -4.18 22.13
N TRP A 149 16.83 -5.00 21.07
CA TRP A 149 15.72 -5.90 20.77
C TRP A 149 15.50 -6.99 21.82
N LEU A 150 16.55 -7.39 22.56
CA LEU A 150 16.44 -8.37 23.64
C LEU A 150 15.57 -7.89 24.82
N ALA A 151 15.42 -6.58 24.98
CA ALA A 151 14.63 -5.96 26.05
C ALA A 151 13.18 -5.60 25.63
N GLN A 152 12.86 -5.65 24.34
CA GLN A 152 11.54 -5.29 23.84
C GLN A 152 10.50 -6.35 24.24
N PRO A 153 9.34 -5.99 24.83
CA PRO A 153 8.34 -6.97 25.27
C PRO A 153 7.54 -7.57 24.09
N VAL A 154 7.34 -6.76 23.05
CA VAL A 154 6.65 -7.13 21.80
C VAL A 154 7.34 -6.42 20.65
N PHE A 155 7.31 -7.02 19.47
CA PHE A 155 7.81 -6.42 18.24
C PHE A 155 6.94 -6.88 17.06
N ALA A 156 7.00 -6.14 15.97
CA ALA A 156 6.36 -6.49 14.71
C ALA A 156 7.37 -6.61 13.57
N TRP A 157 7.08 -7.53 12.66
CA TRP A 157 7.79 -7.72 11.41
C TRP A 157 6.94 -7.14 10.29
N HIS A 158 7.46 -6.13 9.59
CA HIS A 158 6.78 -5.45 8.48
C HIS A 158 7.50 -5.73 7.16
N TRP A 159 6.80 -6.30 6.17
CA TRP A 159 7.42 -6.60 4.87
C TRP A 159 7.47 -5.35 3.98
N SER A 160 8.68 -4.96 3.61
CA SER A 160 8.98 -3.80 2.75
C SER A 160 9.14 -4.17 1.27
N SER A 161 9.16 -5.46 0.95
CA SER A 161 8.96 -5.96 -0.41
C SER A 161 8.33 -7.37 -0.41
N PRO A 162 7.66 -7.77 -1.51
CA PRO A 162 6.90 -9.02 -1.56
C PRO A 162 7.78 -10.24 -1.23
N VAL A 163 7.29 -11.12 -0.35
CA VAL A 163 8.03 -12.31 0.11
C VAL A 163 7.42 -13.60 -0.44
N ARG A 164 8.29 -14.56 -0.78
CA ARG A 164 7.90 -15.90 -1.25
C ARG A 164 8.37 -16.97 -0.27
N LEU A 165 7.59 -17.17 0.79
CA LEU A 165 7.83 -18.22 1.80
C LEU A 165 7.07 -19.49 1.42
N LEU A 166 7.74 -20.64 1.35
CA LEU A 166 7.07 -21.93 1.12
C LEU A 166 6.28 -22.36 2.37
N LYS A 167 5.01 -22.77 2.20
CA LYS A 167 4.19 -23.31 3.30
C LYS A 167 4.85 -24.53 3.96
N ALA A 168 4.34 -24.95 5.12
CA ALA A 168 4.79 -26.19 5.76
C ALA A 168 4.69 -27.40 4.81
N LYS A 169 5.51 -28.44 4.98
CA LYS A 169 5.46 -29.62 4.08
C LYS A 169 4.10 -30.32 4.15
N SER A 170 3.50 -30.37 5.34
CA SER A 170 2.14 -30.86 5.59
C SER A 170 1.06 -30.05 4.84
N GLN A 171 1.18 -28.72 4.83
CA GLN A 171 0.22 -27.83 4.15
C GLN A 171 0.37 -27.79 2.62
N ARG A 172 1.54 -28.17 2.07
CA ARG A 172 1.78 -28.07 0.62
C ARG A 172 1.07 -29.13 -0.20
N GLY A 173 0.95 -30.37 0.28
CA GLY A 173 0.41 -31.49 -0.49
C GLY A 173 0.97 -31.53 -1.92
N ASN A 174 0.09 -31.48 -2.93
CA ASN A 174 0.44 -31.45 -4.35
C ASN A 174 0.43 -30.02 -4.98
N ALA A 175 0.47 -28.95 -4.18
CA ALA A 175 0.36 -27.58 -4.68
C ALA A 175 1.49 -27.19 -5.66
N ARG A 176 1.11 -26.67 -6.82
CA ARG A 176 2.00 -26.19 -7.90
C ARG A 176 1.88 -24.68 -8.07
N GLY A 177 2.81 -24.07 -8.82
CA GLY A 177 2.82 -22.64 -9.11
C GLY A 177 2.86 -21.79 -7.84
N GLU A 178 2.00 -20.76 -7.76
CA GLU A 178 1.92 -19.84 -6.63
C GLU A 178 1.24 -20.42 -5.38
N HIS A 179 0.44 -21.47 -5.51
CA HIS A 179 -0.31 -22.04 -4.38
C HIS A 179 0.59 -22.71 -3.30
N ARG A 180 1.88 -22.91 -3.59
CA ARG A 180 2.86 -23.52 -2.68
C ARG A 180 3.47 -22.53 -1.66
N TYR A 181 3.20 -21.24 -1.79
CA TYR A 181 3.70 -20.18 -0.91
C TYR A 181 2.63 -19.74 0.09
N CYS A 182 3.05 -19.20 1.24
CA CYS A 182 2.18 -18.58 2.21
C CYS A 182 1.51 -17.34 1.59
N ARG A 183 0.20 -17.21 1.79
CA ARG A 183 -0.62 -16.09 1.27
C ARG A 183 -1.40 -15.37 2.37
N THR A 184 -1.95 -16.13 3.31
CA THR A 184 -2.81 -15.64 4.39
C THR A 184 -2.20 -15.95 5.77
N PRO A 185 -2.68 -15.34 6.87
CA PRO A 185 -2.22 -15.66 8.22
C PRO A 185 -2.29 -17.15 8.59
N ALA A 186 -3.24 -17.91 8.02
CA ALA A 186 -3.37 -19.37 8.26
C ALA A 186 -2.23 -20.20 7.64
N ASP A 187 -1.49 -19.65 6.67
CA ASP A 187 -0.36 -20.33 6.04
C ASP A 187 0.97 -20.13 6.77
N LEU A 188 1.04 -19.16 7.70
CA LEU A 188 2.27 -18.76 8.36
C LEU A 188 2.16 -18.96 9.88
N SER A 189 3.25 -19.38 10.49
CA SER A 189 3.40 -19.41 11.95
C SER A 189 4.80 -18.91 12.31
N VAL A 190 4.98 -18.39 13.53
CA VAL A 190 6.30 -17.91 13.99
C VAL A 190 7.38 -19.01 13.82
N PRO A 191 7.15 -20.29 14.20
CA PRO A 191 8.11 -21.37 13.95
C PRO A 191 8.47 -21.57 12.46
N LEU A 192 7.51 -21.41 11.55
CA LEU A 192 7.75 -21.50 10.11
C LEU A 192 8.54 -20.29 9.60
N LEU A 193 8.19 -19.08 10.03
CA LEU A 193 8.87 -17.83 9.65
C LEU A 193 10.35 -17.88 10.05
N LEU A 194 10.64 -18.20 11.32
CA LEU A 194 12.00 -18.38 11.84
C LEU A 194 12.76 -19.47 11.07
N SER A 195 12.11 -20.60 10.78
CA SER A 195 12.70 -21.64 9.92
C SER A 195 13.10 -21.15 8.52
N ARG A 196 12.29 -20.26 7.91
CA ARG A 196 12.59 -19.68 6.58
C ARG A 196 13.69 -18.62 6.62
N LEU A 197 13.78 -17.87 7.71
CA LEU A 197 14.89 -16.96 7.96
C LEU A 197 16.22 -17.72 8.09
N PHE A 198 16.26 -18.77 8.93
CA PHE A 198 17.43 -19.63 9.05
C PHE A 198 17.82 -20.24 7.69
N ASP A 199 16.84 -20.78 6.93
CA ASP A 199 17.10 -21.35 5.61
C ASP A 199 17.73 -20.35 4.63
N ALA A 200 17.28 -19.09 4.64
CA ALA A 200 17.79 -18.05 3.74
C ALA A 200 19.26 -17.71 4.03
N LEU A 201 19.61 -17.55 5.31
CA LEU A 201 20.98 -17.26 5.75
C LEU A 201 21.90 -18.48 5.62
N ALA A 202 21.41 -19.68 6.00
CA ALA A 202 22.15 -20.92 5.83
C ALA A 202 22.46 -21.21 4.35
N GLN A 203 21.57 -20.86 3.41
CA GLN A 203 21.84 -21.05 1.99
C GLN A 203 22.93 -20.11 1.47
N LEU A 204 22.98 -18.84 1.91
CA LEU A 204 24.10 -17.94 1.59
C LEU A 204 25.45 -18.51 2.05
N LEU A 205 25.48 -19.09 3.26
CA LEU A 205 26.68 -19.69 3.81
C LEU A 205 27.10 -20.98 3.07
N ARG A 206 26.14 -21.85 2.73
CA ARG A 206 26.40 -23.07 1.92
C ARG A 206 26.92 -22.74 0.52
N ASN A 207 26.43 -21.68 -0.10
CA ASN A 207 26.94 -21.21 -1.40
C ASN A 207 28.42 -20.79 -1.32
N ARG A 208 28.90 -20.40 -0.13
CA ARG A 208 30.30 -20.07 0.19
C ARG A 208 31.09 -21.27 0.74
N ALA A 209 30.60 -22.50 0.49
CA ALA A 209 31.15 -23.77 1.01
C ALA A 209 31.27 -23.87 2.55
N ILE A 210 30.58 -23.01 3.31
CA ILE A 210 30.56 -23.08 4.77
C ILE A 210 29.63 -24.20 5.23
N ALA A 211 30.15 -25.13 6.03
CA ALA A 211 29.38 -26.21 6.62
C ALA A 211 28.39 -25.66 7.67
N ILE A 212 27.12 -26.00 7.54
CA ILE A 212 26.06 -25.59 8.47
C ILE A 212 25.51 -26.82 9.19
N GLN A 213 25.43 -26.71 10.53
CA GLN A 213 24.85 -27.75 11.39
C GLN A 213 23.34 -27.95 11.11
N HIS A 214 22.74 -28.95 11.74
CA HIS A 214 21.30 -29.17 11.64
C HIS A 214 20.50 -27.92 12.10
N ARG A 215 19.37 -27.63 11.46
CA ARG A 215 18.53 -26.47 11.82
C ARG A 215 18.05 -26.62 13.28
N PRO A 216 18.25 -25.64 14.16
CA PRO A 216 17.69 -25.66 15.51
C PRO A 216 16.16 -25.71 15.46
N ALA A 217 15.54 -26.32 16.46
CA ALA A 217 14.09 -26.23 16.62
C ALA A 217 13.72 -24.76 16.91
N PRO A 218 12.87 -24.11 16.10
CA PRO A 218 12.44 -22.75 16.36
C PRO A 218 11.53 -22.69 17.59
N PRO A 219 11.60 -21.62 18.41
CA PRO A 219 10.76 -21.45 19.58
C PRO A 219 9.27 -21.42 19.21
N ALA A 220 8.44 -22.02 20.06
CA ALA A 220 7.00 -21.95 19.93
C ALA A 220 6.51 -20.54 20.31
N ALA A 221 5.84 -19.87 19.37
CA ALA A 221 5.19 -18.59 19.56
C ALA A 221 4.01 -18.47 18.60
N ALA A 222 3.04 -17.62 18.96
CA ALA A 222 1.89 -17.26 18.14
C ALA A 222 1.94 -15.76 17.82
N PHE A 223 1.40 -15.37 16.67
CA PHE A 223 1.18 -13.96 16.36
C PHE A 223 0.09 -13.40 17.27
N THR A 224 0.29 -12.19 17.79
CA THR A 224 -0.78 -11.40 18.45
C THR A 224 -1.60 -10.67 17.41
N ASP A 225 -0.92 -10.06 16.45
CA ASP A 225 -1.49 -9.22 15.40
C ASP A 225 -0.89 -9.65 14.05
N CYS A 226 -1.73 -9.86 13.04
CA CYS A 226 -1.30 -10.36 11.75
C CYS A 226 -2.27 -9.94 10.64
N ASP A 227 -1.86 -9.01 9.79
CA ASP A 227 -2.54 -8.71 8.51
C ASP A 227 -1.54 -9.02 7.40
N LEU A 228 -1.76 -10.13 6.70
CA LEU A 228 -0.96 -10.59 5.57
C LEU A 228 -1.83 -10.59 4.33
N PHE A 229 -1.31 -10.02 3.26
CA PHE A 229 -1.99 -9.93 1.97
C PHE A 229 -1.08 -10.38 0.83
N TRP A 230 -1.67 -10.67 -0.32
CA TRP A 230 -0.90 -11.14 -1.49
C TRP A 230 -1.00 -10.14 -2.63
N VAL A 231 0.14 -9.62 -3.06
CA VAL A 231 0.25 -8.76 -4.25
C VAL A 231 0.84 -9.53 -5.43
N ASP A 232 0.37 -9.20 -6.62
CA ASP A 232 0.86 -9.77 -7.86
C ASP A 232 1.65 -8.72 -8.65
N ALA A 233 2.96 -8.92 -8.80
CA ALA A 233 3.85 -8.04 -9.53
C ALA A 233 3.92 -8.48 -11.00
N GLN A 234 3.44 -7.63 -11.92
CA GLN A 234 3.68 -7.82 -13.35
C GLN A 234 5.11 -7.41 -13.69
N TYR A 235 5.80 -8.22 -14.50
CA TYR A 235 7.09 -7.89 -15.09
C TYR A 235 7.17 -8.47 -16.51
N ARG A 236 8.00 -7.89 -17.37
CA ARG A 236 8.21 -8.38 -18.74
C ARG A 236 9.58 -9.04 -18.87
N HIS A 237 9.64 -10.16 -19.59
CA HIS A 237 10.90 -10.75 -20.03
C HIS A 237 11.40 -10.06 -21.31
N ALA A 238 12.62 -10.41 -21.76
CA ALA A 238 13.25 -9.82 -22.95
C ALA A 238 12.53 -10.19 -24.28
N ASP A 239 11.66 -11.21 -24.24
CA ASP A 239 10.73 -11.61 -25.31
C ASP A 239 9.48 -10.71 -25.39
N GLY A 240 9.24 -9.85 -24.40
CA GLY A 240 8.06 -9.00 -24.27
C GLY A 240 6.86 -9.65 -23.57
N GLU A 241 6.92 -10.93 -23.18
CA GLU A 241 5.80 -11.59 -22.50
C GLU A 241 5.63 -11.07 -21.06
N ALA A 242 4.42 -10.59 -20.77
CA ALA A 242 4.03 -10.15 -19.43
C ALA A 242 3.80 -11.36 -18.51
N ASN A 243 4.69 -11.52 -17.53
CA ASN A 243 4.62 -12.55 -16.53
C ASN A 243 4.19 -11.96 -15.18
N VAL A 244 3.46 -12.76 -14.40
CA VAL A 244 3.00 -12.37 -13.06
C VAL A 244 3.82 -13.14 -12.03
N MET A 245 4.50 -12.42 -11.14
CA MET A 245 5.14 -12.99 -9.96
C MET A 245 4.47 -12.44 -8.72
N GLY A 246 3.78 -13.30 -7.96
CA GLY A 246 3.14 -12.89 -6.73
C GLY A 246 4.00 -13.05 -5.48
N GLY A 247 3.70 -12.27 -4.44
CA GLY A 247 4.33 -12.40 -3.13
C GLY A 247 3.46 -11.84 -2.01
N MET A 248 3.77 -12.27 -0.78
CA MET A 248 3.07 -11.85 0.43
C MET A 248 3.65 -10.52 0.94
N LEU A 249 2.80 -9.64 1.46
CA LEU A 249 3.13 -8.39 2.14
C LEU A 249 2.33 -8.29 3.45
N GLY A 250 2.61 -7.25 4.25
CA GLY A 250 1.85 -6.90 5.44
C GLY A 250 2.69 -6.86 6.70
N VAL A 251 2.07 -7.18 7.83
CA VAL A 251 2.67 -7.08 9.17
C VAL A 251 2.32 -8.30 10.03
N ALA A 252 3.27 -8.75 10.85
CA ALA A 252 3.07 -9.79 11.84
C ALA A 252 3.78 -9.45 13.16
N GLY A 253 3.02 -9.23 14.23
CA GLY A 253 3.50 -8.97 15.58
C GLY A 253 3.43 -10.18 16.49
N TRP A 254 4.40 -10.34 17.38
CA TRP A 254 4.37 -11.35 18.44
C TRP A 254 5.20 -10.97 19.67
N PRO A 255 4.93 -11.55 20.85
CA PRO A 255 5.67 -11.27 22.07
C PRO A 255 7.11 -11.77 21.97
N ASN A 256 8.04 -11.01 22.52
CA ASN A 256 9.42 -11.47 22.65
C ASN A 256 9.53 -12.54 23.76
N SER A 257 10.60 -13.32 23.73
CA SER A 257 10.88 -14.31 24.78
C SER A 257 12.37 -14.61 24.87
N ALA A 258 12.83 -15.10 26.03
CA ALA A 258 14.21 -15.54 26.21
C ALA A 258 14.63 -16.62 25.18
N ALA A 259 13.69 -17.41 24.65
CA ALA A 259 13.96 -18.42 23.62
C ALA A 259 14.26 -17.83 22.22
N LEU A 260 13.96 -16.55 21.99
CA LEU A 260 14.37 -15.82 20.78
C LEU A 260 15.79 -15.25 20.86
N ALA A 261 16.43 -15.22 22.04
CA ALA A 261 17.78 -14.67 22.22
C ALA A 261 18.81 -15.11 21.16
N PRO A 262 18.95 -16.40 20.79
CA PRO A 262 19.91 -16.81 19.75
C PRO A 262 19.43 -16.54 18.31
N TRP A 263 18.15 -16.20 18.11
CA TRP A 263 17.56 -15.86 16.81
C TRP A 263 17.72 -14.38 16.46
N TRP A 264 17.89 -13.50 17.44
CA TRP A 264 17.94 -12.05 17.22
C TRP A 264 19.03 -11.57 16.24
N PRO A 265 20.29 -12.09 16.24
CA PRO A 265 21.27 -11.74 15.21
C PRO A 265 20.84 -12.13 13.79
N LEU A 266 20.08 -13.23 13.64
CA LEU A 266 19.51 -13.63 12.35
C LEU A 266 18.35 -12.70 11.97
N LEU A 267 17.50 -12.34 12.94
CA LEU A 267 16.37 -11.41 12.75
C LEU A 267 16.86 -10.04 12.25
N VAL A 268 17.90 -9.49 12.89
CA VAL A 268 18.47 -8.19 12.51
C VAL A 268 19.19 -8.27 11.16
N LEU A 269 20.08 -9.24 10.95
CA LEU A 269 20.80 -9.38 9.67
C LEU A 269 19.85 -9.66 8.49
N GLY A 270 18.75 -10.37 8.72
CA GLY A 270 17.72 -10.61 7.71
C GLY A 270 17.07 -9.33 7.19
N GLN A 271 17.01 -8.25 7.98
CA GLN A 271 16.57 -6.92 7.49
C GLN A 271 17.50 -6.37 6.41
N TYR A 272 18.77 -6.80 6.34
CA TYR A 272 19.73 -6.42 5.30
C TYR A 272 19.79 -7.38 4.12
N VAL A 273 19.58 -8.69 4.35
CA VAL A 273 19.70 -9.70 3.28
C VAL A 273 18.37 -10.18 2.67
N GLY A 274 17.23 -9.90 3.31
CA GLY A 274 15.91 -10.42 2.97
C GLY A 274 15.75 -11.93 3.25
N ILE A 275 14.53 -12.46 3.06
CA ILE A 275 14.22 -13.89 3.22
C ILE A 275 13.38 -14.47 2.07
N GLY A 276 13.25 -15.80 2.02
CA GLY A 276 12.43 -16.50 1.04
C GLY A 276 13.10 -16.66 -0.33
N GLN A 277 12.30 -16.91 -1.37
CA GLN A 277 12.79 -17.03 -2.75
C GLN A 277 12.92 -15.66 -3.43
N ARG A 278 13.85 -15.56 -4.40
CA ARG A 278 14.14 -14.36 -5.22
C ARG A 278 14.73 -13.14 -4.50
N ARG A 279 15.36 -13.31 -3.33
CA ARG A 279 16.02 -12.23 -2.56
C ARG A 279 16.95 -11.32 -3.36
N SER A 280 17.67 -11.85 -4.34
CA SER A 280 18.58 -11.12 -5.24
C SER A 280 17.88 -10.12 -6.17
N PHE A 281 16.58 -10.28 -6.39
CA PHE A 281 15.75 -9.25 -7.03
C PHE A 281 15.41 -8.10 -6.06
N GLY A 282 15.68 -8.22 -4.76
CA GLY A 282 15.19 -7.30 -3.73
C GLY A 282 13.86 -7.73 -3.11
N TRP A 283 13.51 -9.02 -3.20
CA TRP A 283 12.29 -9.60 -2.62
C TRP A 283 12.48 -10.08 -1.18
N GLY A 284 11.41 -10.09 -0.41
CA GLY A 284 11.41 -10.52 0.99
C GLY A 284 12.24 -9.63 1.93
N ARG A 285 12.37 -8.35 1.60
CA ARG A 285 12.91 -7.31 2.48
C ARG A 285 11.88 -7.02 3.57
N TYR A 286 12.34 -6.65 4.76
CA TYR A 286 11.47 -6.33 5.90
C TYR A 286 12.19 -5.43 6.91
N GLU A 287 11.39 -4.81 7.76
CA GLU A 287 11.84 -4.14 8.98
C GLU A 287 11.27 -4.82 10.22
N LEU A 288 11.96 -4.63 11.33
CA LEU A 288 11.50 -4.93 12.68
C LEU A 288 11.10 -3.60 13.32
N LEU A 289 9.90 -3.59 13.89
CA LEU A 289 9.29 -2.44 14.56
C LEU A 289 9.12 -2.77 16.06
N THR A 290 9.47 -1.84 16.94
CA THR A 290 9.07 -1.90 18.36
C THR A 290 7.58 -1.56 18.52
N ALA A 291 7.05 -1.62 19.75
CA ALA A 291 5.65 -1.27 20.03
C ALA A 291 5.30 0.20 19.68
N ASP A 292 6.27 1.10 19.84
CA ASP A 292 6.27 2.50 19.45
C ASP A 292 6.84 2.73 18.02
N ALA A 293 6.95 1.66 17.23
CA ALA A 293 7.52 1.56 15.89
C ALA A 293 8.87 2.29 15.67
N GLY A 294 9.70 2.32 16.72
CA GLY A 294 11.14 2.46 16.59
C GLY A 294 11.72 1.33 15.73
N VAL A 295 12.72 1.69 14.93
CA VAL A 295 13.42 0.80 13.99
C VAL A 295 14.92 0.86 14.24
N SER A 296 15.61 -0.26 14.02
CA SER A 296 17.08 -0.32 14.07
C SER A 296 17.69 -0.23 12.67
N TYR A 297 17.09 -0.94 11.70
CA TYR A 297 17.43 -0.83 10.29
C TYR A 297 17.01 0.54 9.76
N ARG A 298 17.91 1.21 9.04
CA ARG A 298 17.64 2.52 8.42
C ARG A 298 17.65 2.39 6.91
N ARG A 299 16.54 1.94 6.32
CA ARG A 299 16.40 1.90 4.86
C ARG A 299 16.60 3.28 4.25
N SER A 300 17.14 3.32 3.03
CA SER A 300 17.20 4.55 2.24
C SER A 300 15.79 4.97 1.81
N LEU A 301 15.43 6.25 1.93
CA LEU A 301 14.15 6.78 1.45
C LEU A 301 14.18 7.06 -0.07
N ALA A 302 13.04 7.23 -0.71
CA ALA A 302 12.95 7.68 -2.11
C ALA A 302 13.59 9.07 -2.31
N ALA A 303 13.97 9.42 -3.55
CA ALA A 303 14.59 10.70 -3.88
C ALA A 303 13.65 11.88 -3.64
N ALA A 304 12.36 11.70 -3.92
CA ALA A 304 11.29 12.63 -3.58
C ALA A 304 10.10 11.85 -2.97
N PRO A 305 9.47 12.34 -1.90
CA PRO A 305 8.32 11.67 -1.29
C PRO A 305 7.06 11.76 -2.17
N LEU A 306 6.17 10.79 -2.02
CA LEU A 306 4.83 10.81 -2.60
C LEU A 306 4.04 12.02 -2.10
N LEU A 307 4.25 12.48 -0.87
CA LEU A 307 3.68 13.74 -0.37
C LEU A 307 4.01 14.96 -1.25
N ALA A 308 5.27 15.10 -1.69
CA ALA A 308 5.68 16.21 -2.56
C ALA A 308 4.96 16.16 -3.92
N ARG A 309 4.74 14.95 -4.45
CA ARG A 309 3.98 14.75 -5.70
C ARG A 309 2.48 15.00 -5.50
N ALA A 310 1.91 14.59 -4.37
CA ALA A 310 0.52 14.87 -4.02
C ALA A 310 0.27 16.39 -3.88
N MET A 311 1.23 17.12 -3.28
CA MET A 311 1.17 18.57 -3.09
C MET A 311 1.67 19.39 -4.29
N ALA A 312 1.95 18.76 -5.44
CA ALA A 312 2.27 19.48 -6.66
C ALA A 312 1.08 20.37 -7.07
N ILE A 313 1.34 21.62 -7.44
CA ILE A 313 0.30 22.65 -7.62
C ILE A 313 -0.71 22.25 -8.72
N ASP A 314 -0.26 21.63 -9.80
CA ASP A 314 -1.16 21.13 -10.86
C ASP A 314 -2.08 19.99 -10.38
N ASN A 315 -1.58 19.10 -9.51
CA ASN A 315 -2.37 18.02 -8.92
C ASN A 315 -3.39 18.56 -7.90
N LEU A 316 -2.97 19.53 -7.08
CA LEU A 316 -3.86 20.26 -6.16
C LEU A 316 -4.92 21.07 -6.90
N TRP A 317 -4.57 21.70 -8.03
CA TRP A 317 -5.52 22.41 -8.88
C TRP A 317 -6.54 21.45 -9.51
N HIS A 318 -6.08 20.31 -10.03
CA HIS A 318 -6.97 19.26 -10.52
C HIS A 318 -7.93 18.76 -9.42
N ALA A 319 -7.39 18.52 -8.21
CA ALA A 319 -8.18 18.11 -7.06
C ALA A 319 -9.24 19.15 -6.67
N TYR A 320 -8.87 20.45 -6.64
CA TYR A 320 -9.79 21.54 -6.39
C TYR A 320 -10.91 21.58 -7.44
N CYS A 321 -10.58 21.48 -8.73
CA CYS A 321 -11.57 21.44 -9.81
C CYS A 321 -12.56 20.29 -9.62
N GLN A 322 -12.10 19.09 -9.28
CA GLN A 322 -12.97 17.95 -9.04
C GLN A 322 -13.88 18.15 -7.81
N VAL A 323 -13.35 18.63 -6.68
CA VAL A 323 -14.14 18.84 -5.44
C VAL A 323 -15.13 20.00 -5.59
N ALA A 324 -14.78 21.05 -6.34
CA ALA A 324 -15.64 22.19 -6.65
C ALA A 324 -16.60 21.95 -7.84
N ASN A 325 -16.58 20.76 -8.46
CA ASN A 325 -17.33 20.43 -9.69
C ASN A 325 -17.10 21.41 -10.86
N LYS A 326 -15.86 21.91 -11.02
CA LYS A 326 -15.41 22.75 -12.15
C LYS A 326 -14.71 21.90 -13.21
N THR A 327 -15.00 22.14 -14.49
CA THR A 327 -14.31 21.45 -15.60
C THR A 327 -12.84 21.90 -15.68
N PRO A 328 -11.86 20.98 -15.66
CA PRO A 328 -10.47 21.34 -15.91
C PRO A 328 -10.32 21.98 -17.30
N GLY A 329 -9.79 23.21 -17.34
CA GLY A 329 -9.52 23.94 -18.60
C GLY A 329 -10.54 25.00 -19.02
N SER A 330 -11.64 25.22 -18.29
CA SER A 330 -12.47 26.41 -18.54
C SER A 330 -11.73 27.67 -18.09
N GLY A 331 -11.23 28.44 -19.06
CA GLY A 331 -10.81 29.83 -18.86
C GLY A 331 -11.96 30.70 -18.36
N ALA A 332 -11.68 31.99 -18.13
CA ALA A 332 -12.63 32.93 -17.55
C ALA A 332 -14.01 32.94 -18.25
N ASN A 333 -15.06 33.11 -17.45
CA ASN A 333 -16.46 33.31 -17.84
C ASN A 333 -17.18 32.12 -18.53
N ALA A 334 -17.69 31.19 -17.72
CA ALA A 334 -18.85 30.36 -18.10
C ALA A 334 -19.71 30.00 -16.88
N ILE A 335 -20.82 30.72 -16.68
CA ILE A 335 -21.89 30.30 -15.76
C ILE A 335 -22.81 29.33 -16.51
N ALA A 336 -22.78 28.04 -16.18
CA ALA A 336 -23.79 27.08 -16.60
C ALA A 336 -23.88 25.85 -15.66
N ALA A 337 -24.93 25.81 -14.84
CA ALA A 337 -25.53 24.56 -14.35
C ALA A 337 -26.60 24.09 -15.40
N PRO A 338 -27.27 22.91 -15.33
CA PRO A 338 -27.43 22.04 -14.15
C PRO A 338 -27.60 20.50 -14.39
N ARG A 339 -28.01 19.77 -13.31
CA ARG A 339 -28.75 18.46 -13.27
C ARG A 339 -27.95 17.17 -13.61
N THR A 340 -27.96 16.05 -12.85
CA THR A 340 -28.55 15.61 -11.54
C THR A 340 -27.61 14.53 -10.89
N SER A 341 -27.83 13.87 -9.73
CA SER A 341 -28.93 13.84 -8.75
C SER A 341 -28.48 13.44 -7.32
N LYS A 342 -29.22 13.91 -6.30
CA LYS A 342 -29.41 13.32 -4.96
C LYS A 342 -28.18 12.77 -4.19
N LEU A 343 -27.27 13.68 -3.83
CA LEU A 343 -27.01 14.01 -2.42
C LEU A 343 -26.82 15.54 -2.32
N GLN A 344 -27.84 16.27 -1.88
CA GLN A 344 -27.70 17.72 -1.65
C GLN A 344 -27.10 17.91 -0.27
N LEU A 345 -25.79 18.15 -0.22
CA LEU A 345 -25.14 18.73 0.94
C LEU A 345 -25.71 20.15 1.11
N PRO A 346 -26.29 20.50 2.27
CA PRO A 346 -26.71 21.87 2.54
C PRO A 346 -25.48 22.79 2.62
N PRO A 347 -25.61 24.10 2.29
CA PRO A 347 -24.54 25.05 2.51
C PRO A 347 -24.17 25.10 4.00
N ALA A 348 -22.87 25.22 4.28
CA ALA A 348 -22.40 25.31 5.65
C ALA A 348 -22.91 26.60 6.32
N PRO A 349 -23.40 26.55 7.57
CA PRO A 349 -23.71 27.77 8.31
C PRO A 349 -22.42 28.57 8.56
N SER A 350 -22.52 29.89 8.44
CA SER A 350 -21.44 30.84 8.64
C SER A 350 -21.03 30.94 10.12
N VAL A 351 -19.72 30.99 10.36
CA VAL A 351 -19.16 31.35 11.68
C VAL A 351 -19.13 32.88 11.77
N PRO A 352 -19.51 33.51 12.90
CA PRO A 352 -19.39 34.97 13.05
C PRO A 352 -17.93 35.36 13.32
N GLY A 353 -17.33 36.24 12.52
CA GLY A 353 -16.01 36.80 12.85
C GLY A 353 -15.23 37.53 11.76
N GLU A 354 -15.38 37.18 10.48
CA GLU A 354 -14.61 37.77 9.37
C GLU A 354 -15.51 38.31 8.24
N PRO A 355 -15.12 39.40 7.55
CA PRO A 355 -15.94 40.03 6.52
C PRO A 355 -15.83 39.35 5.14
N ASP A 356 -16.99 39.10 4.52
CA ASP A 356 -17.20 38.78 3.09
C ASP A 356 -16.33 37.70 2.44
N ASP A 357 -16.38 36.48 2.97
CA ASP A 357 -15.82 35.30 2.30
C ASP A 357 -16.88 34.36 1.71
N TYR A 358 -17.01 34.42 0.39
CA TYR A 358 -17.73 33.44 -0.43
C TYR A 358 -17.22 32.00 -0.15
N PRO A 359 -18.06 30.96 -0.31
CA PRO A 359 -17.59 29.58 -0.19
C PRO A 359 -16.45 29.30 -1.20
N PRO A 360 -15.40 28.52 -0.85
CA PRO A 360 -14.19 28.35 -1.67
C PRO A 360 -14.42 27.87 -3.11
N GLU A 361 -15.54 27.19 -3.36
CA GLU A 361 -16.03 26.82 -4.68
C GLU A 361 -16.26 28.02 -5.60
N LEU A 362 -16.50 29.22 -5.06
CA LEU A 362 -16.79 30.45 -5.78
C LEU A 362 -15.62 31.45 -5.82
N TRP A 363 -14.47 31.12 -5.21
CA TRP A 363 -13.29 32.00 -5.24
C TRP A 363 -12.73 32.18 -6.67
N PRO A 364 -12.19 33.38 -7.00
CA PRO A 364 -11.46 33.62 -8.23
C PRO A 364 -10.21 32.74 -8.37
N ARG A 365 -9.84 32.40 -9.61
CA ARG A 365 -8.71 31.48 -9.90
C ARG A 365 -7.40 31.88 -9.21
N ALA A 366 -7.02 33.17 -9.25
CA ALA A 366 -5.78 33.65 -8.61
C ALA A 366 -5.77 33.34 -7.10
N ARG A 367 -6.81 33.76 -6.37
CA ARG A 367 -6.97 33.49 -4.93
C ARG A 367 -6.92 31.99 -4.60
N VAL A 368 -7.51 31.13 -5.45
CA VAL A 368 -7.42 29.68 -5.28
C VAL A 368 -5.98 29.19 -5.47
N GLN A 369 -5.27 29.67 -6.49
CA GLN A 369 -3.86 29.30 -6.71
C GLN A 369 -2.97 29.73 -5.54
N ASP A 370 -3.10 30.97 -5.07
CA ASP A 370 -2.36 31.48 -3.90
C ASP A 370 -2.62 30.62 -2.67
N HIS A 371 -3.89 30.28 -2.40
CA HIS A 371 -4.26 29.41 -1.29
C HIS A 371 -3.71 27.98 -1.43
N LEU A 372 -3.70 27.41 -2.64
CA LEU A 372 -3.10 26.10 -2.90
C LEU A 372 -1.59 26.10 -2.69
N HIS A 373 -0.89 27.18 -3.06
CA HIS A 373 0.54 27.36 -2.75
C HIS A 373 0.79 27.42 -1.23
N THR A 374 -0.02 28.19 -0.49
CA THR A 374 0.06 28.24 0.98
C THR A 374 -0.21 26.87 1.60
N LEU A 375 -1.26 26.19 1.16
CA LEU A 375 -1.67 24.88 1.69
C LEU A 375 -0.61 23.80 1.42
N ALA A 376 -0.05 23.77 0.20
CA ALA A 376 1.07 22.89 -0.15
C ALA A 376 2.27 23.12 0.77
N SER A 377 2.65 24.38 1.00
CA SER A 377 3.76 24.74 1.90
C SER A 377 3.52 24.27 3.33
N VAL A 378 2.33 24.52 3.89
CA VAL A 378 1.97 24.13 5.27
C VAL A 378 1.94 22.60 5.43
N VAL A 379 1.46 21.86 4.43
CA VAL A 379 1.46 20.38 4.44
C VAL A 379 2.88 19.82 4.31
N LEU A 380 3.69 20.33 3.38
CA LEU A 380 5.07 19.84 3.15
C LEU A 380 6.01 20.13 4.32
N ASN A 381 5.76 21.22 5.06
CA ASN A 381 6.49 21.54 6.29
C ASN A 381 5.94 20.83 7.54
N GLN A 382 4.98 19.88 7.40
CA GLN A 382 4.34 19.15 8.50
C GLN A 382 3.65 20.05 9.55
N GLN A 383 3.22 21.24 9.13
CA GLN A 383 2.53 22.24 9.97
C GLN A 383 1.00 22.15 9.84
N TYR A 384 0.50 21.36 8.90
CA TYR A 384 -0.94 21.14 8.74
C TYR A 384 -1.53 20.44 9.97
N ARG A 385 -2.75 20.82 10.33
CA ARG A 385 -3.53 20.20 11.41
C ARG A 385 -4.88 19.81 10.83
N VAL A 386 -5.15 18.51 10.81
CA VAL A 386 -6.41 17.97 10.30
C VAL A 386 -7.56 18.40 11.21
N PRO A 387 -8.56 19.14 10.70
CA PRO A 387 -9.75 19.52 11.47
C PRO A 387 -10.71 18.33 11.65
N PRO A 388 -11.63 18.40 12.64
CA PRO A 388 -12.67 17.40 12.81
C PRO A 388 -13.61 17.34 11.59
N LEU A 389 -14.09 16.13 11.30
CA LEU A 389 -15.10 15.86 10.27
C LEU A 389 -16.44 16.47 10.67
N ARG A 390 -17.21 16.98 9.70
CA ARG A 390 -18.54 17.54 9.95
C ARG A 390 -19.60 16.43 9.89
N GLY A 391 -20.23 16.16 11.04
CA GLY A 391 -21.32 15.19 11.17
C GLY A 391 -22.67 15.77 10.73
N TRP A 392 -23.40 15.06 9.88
CA TRP A 392 -24.75 15.45 9.42
C TRP A 392 -25.75 14.32 9.66
N ARG A 393 -26.68 14.52 10.60
CA ARG A 393 -27.80 13.60 10.87
C ARG A 393 -28.91 13.79 9.82
N THR A 394 -29.34 12.67 9.22
CA THR A 394 -30.48 12.60 8.29
C THR A 394 -31.44 11.53 8.77
N TRP A 395 -32.71 11.90 8.92
CA TRP A 395 -33.80 11.00 9.28
C TRP A 395 -34.54 10.54 8.02
N HIS A 396 -34.77 9.24 7.90
CA HIS A 396 -35.50 8.63 6.79
C HIS A 396 -36.99 8.48 7.14
N ALA A 397 -37.84 8.35 6.12
CA ALA A 397 -39.30 8.30 6.28
C ALA A 397 -39.83 7.06 7.05
N ASP A 398 -38.98 6.07 7.27
CA ASP A 398 -39.24 4.86 8.07
C ASP A 398 -38.66 4.92 9.49
N GLY A 399 -38.22 6.11 9.93
CA GLY A 399 -37.69 6.36 11.27
C GLY A 399 -36.21 6.03 11.45
N ARG A 400 -35.51 5.54 10.41
CA ARG A 400 -34.06 5.28 10.49
C ARG A 400 -33.25 6.58 10.52
N GLU A 401 -32.15 6.57 11.27
CA GLU A 401 -31.13 7.62 11.25
C GLU A 401 -29.93 7.20 10.40
N SER A 402 -29.32 8.16 9.70
CA SER A 402 -28.00 8.01 9.08
C SER A 402 -27.15 9.26 9.31
N VAL A 403 -25.86 9.08 9.57
CA VAL A 403 -24.89 10.17 9.79
C VAL A 403 -23.86 10.19 8.68
N ALA A 404 -23.79 11.28 7.91
CA ALA A 404 -22.68 11.55 7.01
C ALA A 404 -21.51 12.18 7.80
N MET A 405 -20.27 11.84 7.45
CA MET A 405 -19.06 12.27 8.18
C MET A 405 -18.10 12.94 7.20
N VAL A 406 -18.40 14.19 6.84
CA VAL A 406 -17.82 14.84 5.66
C VAL A 406 -16.60 15.68 6.07
N PRO A 407 -15.41 15.47 5.49
CA PRO A 407 -14.26 16.34 5.74
C PRO A 407 -14.54 17.79 5.28
N PRO A 408 -13.93 18.81 5.89
CA PRO A 408 -14.00 20.19 5.40
C PRO A 408 -13.52 20.35 3.95
N PHE A 409 -13.83 21.49 3.31
CA PHE A 409 -13.61 21.66 1.87
C PHE A 409 -12.16 21.40 1.45
N TRP A 410 -11.20 22.07 2.11
CA TRP A 410 -9.78 21.95 1.76
C TRP A 410 -9.20 20.58 2.12
N ASP A 411 -9.66 19.92 3.18
CA ASP A 411 -9.36 18.50 3.42
C ASP A 411 -9.83 17.61 2.28
N ARG A 412 -11.03 17.84 1.72
CA ARG A 412 -11.47 17.08 0.55
C ARG A 412 -10.58 17.35 -0.66
N VAL A 413 -10.09 18.57 -0.86
CA VAL A 413 -9.11 18.88 -1.92
C VAL A 413 -7.80 18.12 -1.70
N LEU A 414 -7.23 18.14 -0.49
CA LEU A 414 -6.01 17.40 -0.15
C LEU A 414 -6.20 15.89 -0.28
N GLN A 415 -7.29 15.34 0.27
CA GLN A 415 -7.63 13.93 0.15
C GLN A 415 -7.83 13.52 -1.33
N GLN A 416 -8.42 14.37 -2.16
CA GLN A 416 -8.57 14.12 -3.60
C GLN A 416 -7.22 14.21 -4.34
N ALA A 417 -6.31 15.11 -3.94
CA ALA A 417 -4.95 15.21 -4.48
C ALA A 417 -4.13 13.95 -4.17
N VAL A 418 -4.23 13.43 -2.94
CA VAL A 418 -3.62 12.17 -2.52
C VAL A 418 -4.26 10.97 -3.23
N LYS A 419 -5.59 10.95 -3.33
CA LYS A 419 -6.36 9.89 -3.99
C LYS A 419 -5.93 9.69 -5.44
N GLN A 420 -5.77 10.76 -6.22
CA GLN A 420 -5.36 10.68 -7.63
C GLN A 420 -4.02 9.95 -7.79
N LEU A 421 -3.07 10.15 -6.87
CA LEU A 421 -1.79 9.47 -6.86
C LEU A 421 -1.92 7.99 -6.43
N LEU A 422 -2.68 7.72 -5.36
CA LEU A 422 -2.86 6.37 -4.83
C LEU A 422 -3.74 5.48 -5.74
N GLU A 423 -4.70 6.05 -6.50
CA GLU A 423 -5.53 5.29 -7.44
C GLU A 423 -4.70 4.65 -8.55
N SER A 424 -3.76 5.39 -9.14
CA SER A 424 -2.82 4.85 -10.12
C SER A 424 -1.98 3.70 -9.55
N LEU A 425 -1.61 3.82 -8.27
CA LEU A 425 -0.82 2.80 -7.58
C LEU A 425 -1.60 1.52 -7.33
N VAL A 426 -2.78 1.62 -6.71
CA VAL A 426 -3.64 0.47 -6.43
C VAL A 426 -4.07 -0.22 -7.74
N ALA A 427 -4.41 0.55 -8.78
CA ALA A 427 -4.76 -0.01 -10.09
C ALA A 427 -3.62 -0.83 -10.72
N SER A 428 -2.36 -0.43 -10.53
CA SER A 428 -1.19 -1.16 -11.06
C SER A 428 -0.93 -2.52 -10.37
N LEU A 429 -1.52 -2.76 -9.20
CA LEU A 429 -1.42 -4.01 -8.44
C LEU A 429 -2.60 -4.98 -8.67
N GLN A 430 -3.69 -4.49 -9.27
CA GLN A 430 -4.91 -5.27 -9.49
C GLN A 430 -4.80 -6.15 -10.74
N VAL A 431 -4.33 -7.39 -10.58
CA VAL A 431 -4.48 -8.44 -11.61
C VAL A 431 -5.95 -8.92 -11.64
N PRO A 432 -6.64 -8.93 -12.80
CA PRO A 432 -8.01 -9.41 -12.89
C PRO A 432 -8.13 -10.89 -12.51
N ALA A 433 -8.60 -11.17 -11.29
CA ALA A 433 -8.81 -12.54 -10.83
C ALA A 433 -9.91 -13.23 -11.66
N HIS A 434 -9.62 -14.42 -12.18
CA HIS A 434 -10.64 -15.25 -12.83
C HIS A 434 -11.79 -15.51 -11.83
N LYS A 435 -13.04 -15.18 -12.25
CA LYS A 435 -14.29 -15.15 -11.46
C LYS A 435 -14.55 -13.88 -10.61
N THR A 436 -13.79 -12.81 -10.81
CA THR A 436 -14.14 -11.48 -10.30
C THR A 436 -14.52 -10.56 -11.47
N VAL A 437 -15.68 -9.90 -11.39
CA VAL A 437 -15.99 -8.79 -12.30
C VAL A 437 -15.39 -7.51 -11.69
N PRO A 438 -14.46 -6.82 -12.37
CA PRO A 438 -13.83 -5.62 -11.84
C PRO A 438 -14.84 -4.47 -11.70
N HIS A 439 -14.62 -3.62 -10.71
CA HIS A 439 -15.46 -2.45 -10.44
C HIS A 439 -15.39 -1.45 -11.61
N GLN A 440 -16.54 -1.14 -12.20
CA GLN A 440 -16.63 -0.13 -13.27
C GLN A 440 -16.81 1.27 -12.67
N SER A 441 -15.95 2.22 -13.07
CA SER A 441 -16.05 3.60 -12.61
C SER A 441 -17.32 4.28 -13.14
N PRO A 442 -17.84 5.36 -12.49
CA PRO A 442 -19.00 6.11 -12.96
C PRO A 442 -18.93 6.51 -14.45
N GLN A 443 -17.73 6.86 -14.93
CA GLN A 443 -17.48 7.23 -16.33
C GLN A 443 -17.52 6.02 -17.29
N GLN A 444 -17.09 4.84 -16.85
CA GLN A 444 -17.20 3.59 -17.63
C GLN A 444 -18.65 3.10 -17.68
N THR A 445 -19.38 3.17 -16.56
CA THR A 445 -20.81 2.82 -16.51
C THR A 445 -21.69 3.70 -17.39
N ALA A 446 -21.30 4.97 -17.61
CA ALA A 446 -22.00 5.89 -18.49
C ALA A 446 -21.86 5.52 -19.99
N LYS A 447 -20.73 4.93 -20.42
CA LYS A 447 -20.50 4.56 -21.82
C LYS A 447 -21.04 3.17 -22.20
N ASN A 448 -20.93 2.19 -21.30
CA ASN A 448 -21.22 0.78 -21.64
C ASN A 448 -22.61 0.28 -21.21
N GLY A 449 -23.32 1.06 -20.38
CA GLY A 449 -24.59 0.66 -19.81
C GLY A 449 -24.45 -0.47 -18.78
N ILE A 450 -24.69 -0.14 -17.51
CA ILE A 450 -24.63 -1.00 -16.30
C ILE A 450 -25.30 -2.39 -16.45
N LYS A 451 -26.17 -2.57 -17.46
CA LYS A 451 -27.13 -3.67 -17.58
C LYS A 451 -26.61 -4.93 -18.29
N SER A 452 -25.47 -4.90 -18.99
CA SER A 452 -25.05 -6.00 -19.88
C SER A 452 -24.01 -6.95 -19.27
N ALA A 453 -22.93 -6.42 -18.68
CA ALA A 453 -21.83 -7.20 -18.10
C ALA A 453 -22.28 -7.96 -16.84
N ASP A 454 -22.88 -7.26 -15.88
CA ASP A 454 -23.33 -7.84 -14.61
C ASP A 454 -24.40 -8.92 -14.81
N ARG A 455 -25.30 -8.70 -15.78
CA ARG A 455 -26.30 -9.71 -16.20
C ARG A 455 -25.62 -10.97 -16.76
N LYS A 456 -24.62 -10.83 -17.63
CA LYS A 456 -23.86 -11.97 -18.18
C LYS A 456 -23.10 -12.73 -17.08
N ALA A 457 -22.39 -12.02 -16.21
CA ALA A 457 -21.63 -12.64 -15.11
C ALA A 457 -22.55 -13.38 -14.13
N ARG A 458 -23.69 -12.79 -13.76
CA ARG A 458 -24.71 -13.47 -12.93
C ARG A 458 -25.36 -14.66 -13.64
N GLN A 459 -25.65 -14.57 -14.94
CA GLN A 459 -26.14 -15.72 -15.72
C GLN A 459 -25.11 -16.85 -15.78
N GLN A 460 -23.83 -16.54 -15.97
CA GLN A 460 -22.75 -17.53 -15.92
C GLN A 460 -22.63 -18.17 -14.53
N ALA A 461 -22.71 -17.39 -13.45
CA ALA A 461 -22.71 -17.94 -12.09
C ALA A 461 -23.94 -18.85 -11.85
N LEU A 462 -25.14 -18.47 -12.32
CA LEU A 462 -26.32 -19.32 -12.25
C LEU A 462 -26.17 -20.60 -13.09
N GLN A 463 -25.58 -20.55 -14.28
CA GLN A 463 -25.26 -21.73 -15.09
C GLN A 463 -24.23 -22.64 -14.38
N GLN A 464 -23.27 -22.06 -13.66
CA GLN A 464 -22.23 -22.77 -12.89
C GLN A 464 -22.69 -23.25 -11.49
N GLY A 465 -24.00 -23.23 -11.21
CA GLY A 465 -24.60 -23.79 -9.99
C GLY A 465 -24.52 -22.90 -8.75
N TYR A 466 -24.12 -21.63 -8.87
CA TYR A 466 -24.16 -20.69 -7.74
C TYR A 466 -25.62 -20.27 -7.48
N ARG A 467 -26.08 -20.38 -6.22
CA ARG A 467 -27.50 -20.31 -5.82
C ARG A 467 -27.77 -19.51 -4.56
N TRP A 468 -26.73 -19.15 -3.81
CA TRP A 468 -26.84 -18.44 -2.55
C TRP A 468 -25.97 -17.20 -2.59
N ALA A 469 -26.47 -16.08 -2.09
CA ALA A 469 -25.78 -14.79 -2.07
C ALA A 469 -25.60 -14.25 -0.65
N PHE A 470 -24.40 -13.74 -0.37
CA PHE A 470 -24.13 -12.74 0.67
C PHE A 470 -24.05 -11.37 -0.01
N ARG A 471 -24.51 -10.30 0.67
CA ARG A 471 -24.44 -8.93 0.14
C ARG A 471 -24.07 -7.92 1.23
N ALA A 472 -23.32 -6.89 0.83
CA ALA A 472 -23.04 -5.69 1.62
C ALA A 472 -23.11 -4.45 0.72
N THR A 473 -23.51 -3.30 1.27
CA THR A 473 -23.41 -2.01 0.57
C THR A 473 -21.98 -1.43 0.69
N PRO A 474 -21.54 -0.53 -0.21
CA PRO A 474 -20.30 0.21 -0.03
C PRO A 474 -20.25 0.96 1.31
N ASP A 475 -21.36 1.59 1.71
CA ASP A 475 -21.46 2.33 2.98
C ASP A 475 -21.27 1.41 4.20
N ASP A 476 -21.86 0.21 4.18
CA ASP A 476 -21.66 -0.81 5.23
C ASP A 476 -20.19 -1.21 5.39
N LEU A 477 -19.47 -1.33 4.27
CA LEU A 477 -18.05 -1.70 4.23
C LEU A 477 -17.16 -0.56 4.71
N LEU A 478 -17.46 0.69 4.32
CA LEU A 478 -16.76 1.87 4.80
C LEU A 478 -16.89 2.03 6.32
N LEU A 479 -18.10 1.97 6.85
CA LEU A 479 -18.36 2.20 8.28
C LEU A 479 -17.75 1.13 9.19
N SER A 480 -17.52 -0.08 8.68
CA SER A 480 -16.90 -1.18 9.45
C SER A 480 -15.42 -1.43 9.14
N ALA A 481 -14.87 -0.86 8.07
CA ALA A 481 -13.47 -1.02 7.67
C ALA A 481 -12.49 -0.70 8.81
N ASN A 482 -11.60 -1.66 9.12
CA ASN A 482 -10.56 -1.47 10.13
C ASN A 482 -9.52 -0.45 9.64
N ARG A 483 -9.48 0.72 10.29
CA ARG A 483 -8.58 1.85 9.96
C ARG A 483 -7.10 1.48 10.06
N GLN A 484 -6.73 0.64 11.03
CA GLN A 484 -5.34 0.20 11.22
C GLN A 484 -4.88 -0.67 10.06
N ARG A 485 -5.66 -1.70 9.68
CA ARG A 485 -5.37 -2.54 8.49
C ARG A 485 -5.24 -1.70 7.21
N ALA A 486 -6.08 -0.69 7.02
CA ALA A 486 -5.98 0.20 5.86
C ALA A 486 -4.67 1.00 5.85
N TYR A 487 -4.23 1.50 7.01
CA TYR A 487 -2.94 2.17 7.18
C TYR A 487 -1.76 1.22 6.99
N ASP A 488 -1.77 0.04 7.61
CA ASP A 488 -0.68 -0.93 7.54
C ASP A 488 -0.44 -1.44 6.11
N ARG A 489 -1.52 -1.63 5.33
CA ARG A 489 -1.47 -1.96 3.91
C ARG A 489 -0.88 -0.82 3.08
N LEU A 490 -1.28 0.43 3.35
CA LEU A 490 -0.62 1.58 2.73
C LEU A 490 0.85 1.68 3.12
N ARG A 491 1.23 1.40 4.37
CA ARG A 491 2.64 1.37 4.81
C ARG A 491 3.44 0.27 4.12
N ALA A 492 2.84 -0.90 3.89
CA ALA A 492 3.48 -1.97 3.12
C ALA A 492 3.66 -1.64 1.62
N LEU A 493 2.94 -0.65 1.08
CA LEU A 493 3.01 -0.23 -0.33
C LEU A 493 3.80 1.06 -0.55
N CYS A 494 3.64 2.05 0.33
CA CYS A 494 4.24 3.39 0.25
C CYS A 494 5.43 3.57 1.22
N TYR A 495 5.72 2.56 2.04
CA TYR A 495 6.82 2.54 3.00
C TYR A 495 6.72 3.63 4.08
N ASP A 496 7.82 4.33 4.42
CA ASP A 496 7.83 5.43 5.40
C ASP A 496 7.73 6.81 4.72
N ASP A 497 6.80 6.95 3.78
CA ASP A 497 6.52 8.24 3.15
C ASP A 497 5.76 9.17 4.12
N PRO A 498 6.12 10.46 4.25
CA PRO A 498 5.41 11.41 5.13
C PRO A 498 3.95 11.64 4.71
N LEU A 499 3.55 11.18 3.52
CA LEU A 499 2.15 11.08 3.13
C LEU A 499 1.33 10.22 4.09
N LEU A 500 1.93 9.20 4.70
CA LEU A 500 1.23 8.32 5.63
C LEU A 500 0.89 9.00 6.95
N ASP A 501 1.70 9.94 7.41
CA ASP A 501 1.40 10.73 8.62
C ASP A 501 0.13 11.55 8.40
N LEU A 502 0.00 12.21 7.25
CA LEU A 502 -1.21 12.95 6.87
C LEU A 502 -2.44 12.04 6.72
N ILE A 503 -2.26 10.83 6.18
CA ILE A 503 -3.34 9.83 6.09
C ILE A 503 -3.72 9.30 7.47
N ALA A 504 -2.76 9.09 8.37
CA ALA A 504 -3.00 8.71 9.75
C ALA A 504 -3.82 9.79 10.48
N ASP A 505 -3.45 11.06 10.35
CA ASP A 505 -4.21 12.18 10.93
C ASP A 505 -5.65 12.20 10.39
N TRP A 506 -5.87 12.00 9.09
CA TRP A 506 -7.23 11.86 8.52
C TRP A 506 -7.99 10.63 9.03
N LEU A 507 -7.32 9.49 9.24
CA LEU A 507 -7.93 8.28 9.81
C LEU A 507 -8.30 8.48 11.29
N ALA A 508 -7.46 9.18 12.05
CA ALA A 508 -7.66 9.52 13.46
C ALA A 508 -8.74 10.60 13.68
N ALA A 509 -8.89 11.54 12.74
CA ALA A 509 -9.75 12.72 12.85
C ALA A 509 -11.15 12.40 13.43
N PRO A 510 -11.57 13.05 14.53
CA PRO A 510 -12.88 12.82 15.14
C PRO A 510 -14.01 13.44 14.30
N VAL A 511 -15.26 13.15 14.67
CA VAL A 511 -16.45 13.73 14.06
C VAL A 511 -17.06 14.75 15.01
N ALA A 512 -17.12 16.02 14.59
CA ALA A 512 -17.91 17.04 15.27
C ALA A 512 -19.39 16.88 14.90
N LEU A 513 -20.21 16.49 15.89
CA LEU A 513 -21.65 16.29 15.77
C LEU A 513 -22.36 16.91 16.98
N GLU A 514 -23.33 17.80 16.73
CA GLU A 514 -24.16 18.43 17.78
C GLU A 514 -23.36 19.15 18.88
N GLY A 515 -22.24 19.78 18.50
CA GLY A 515 -21.33 20.47 19.44
C GLY A 515 -20.43 19.54 20.25
N SER A 516 -20.44 18.23 19.97
CA SER A 516 -19.58 17.22 20.62
C SER A 516 -18.65 16.56 19.61
N GLU A 517 -17.41 16.27 19.99
CA GLU A 517 -16.52 15.41 19.19
C GLU A 517 -16.70 13.94 19.57
N ARG A 518 -16.86 13.09 18.55
CA ARG A 518 -17.04 11.64 18.70
C ARG A 518 -15.96 10.88 17.94
N GLN A 519 -15.47 9.83 18.56
CA GLN A 519 -14.58 8.87 17.92
C GLN A 519 -15.37 7.91 17.02
N ARG A 520 -14.68 7.33 16.03
CA ARG A 520 -15.30 6.55 14.95
C ARG A 520 -14.60 5.21 14.78
N ALA A 521 -15.36 4.14 14.52
CA ALA A 521 -14.78 2.81 14.31
C ALA A 521 -14.09 2.68 12.93
N GLY A 522 -14.78 3.07 11.85
CA GLY A 522 -14.35 2.87 10.46
C GLY A 522 -14.13 4.15 9.64
N LEU A 523 -14.23 4.00 8.31
CA LEU A 523 -13.93 5.04 7.33
C LEU A 523 -15.09 6.05 7.17
N PRO A 524 -14.78 7.34 6.89
CA PRO A 524 -15.78 8.41 6.84
C PRO A 524 -16.60 8.45 5.54
N LEU A 525 -17.93 8.45 5.67
CA LEU A 525 -18.86 8.65 4.56
C LEU A 525 -18.78 10.09 4.02
N GLY A 526 -18.31 10.25 2.78
CA GLY A 526 -18.14 11.54 2.11
C GLY A 526 -16.69 12.02 1.99
N SER A 527 -15.72 11.25 2.48
CA SER A 527 -14.29 11.47 2.22
C SER A 527 -13.88 10.92 0.85
N PRO A 528 -13.11 11.69 0.05
CA PRO A 528 -12.59 11.21 -1.23
C PRO A 528 -11.72 9.95 -1.14
N LEU A 529 -10.86 9.82 -0.13
CA LEU A 529 -9.95 8.67 0.01
C LEU A 529 -10.66 7.38 0.42
N SER A 530 -11.80 7.47 1.09
CA SER A 530 -12.40 6.35 1.79
C SER A 530 -12.80 5.18 0.89
N PRO A 531 -13.39 5.39 -0.31
CA PRO A 531 -13.61 4.31 -1.27
C PRO A 531 -12.34 3.56 -1.66
N LEU A 532 -11.22 4.27 -1.89
CA LEU A 532 -9.94 3.66 -2.27
C LEU A 532 -9.32 2.83 -1.13
N LEU A 533 -9.44 3.30 0.11
CA LEU A 533 -8.99 2.55 1.29
C LEU A 533 -9.81 1.26 1.48
N ALA A 534 -11.12 1.29 1.21
CA ALA A 534 -11.93 0.08 1.18
C ALA A 534 -11.58 -0.84 0.00
N ASP A 535 -11.24 -0.31 -1.18
CA ASP A 535 -10.74 -1.10 -2.30
C ASP A 535 -9.48 -1.88 -1.92
N LEU A 536 -8.53 -1.23 -1.24
CA LEU A 536 -7.29 -1.84 -0.75
C LEU A 536 -7.51 -2.93 0.31
N LEU A 537 -8.58 -2.84 1.11
CA LEU A 537 -8.97 -3.89 2.05
C LEU A 537 -9.70 -5.06 1.37
N LEU A 538 -10.42 -4.80 0.27
CA LEU A 538 -11.29 -5.78 -0.41
C LEU A 538 -10.62 -6.54 -1.56
N ASP A 539 -9.43 -6.14 -1.98
CA ASP A 539 -8.71 -6.77 -3.09
C ASP A 539 -8.33 -8.24 -2.79
N ASP A 540 -7.79 -8.52 -1.60
CA ASP A 540 -7.54 -9.91 -1.17
C ASP A 540 -8.83 -10.67 -0.94
N PHE A 541 -9.85 -10.01 -0.39
CA PHE A 541 -11.16 -10.64 -0.22
C PHE A 541 -11.65 -11.20 -1.56
N GLY A 542 -11.50 -10.47 -2.66
CA GLY A 542 -11.80 -10.98 -4.00
C GLY A 542 -10.95 -12.18 -4.43
N ARG A 543 -9.63 -12.11 -4.24
CA ARG A 543 -8.70 -13.21 -4.58
C ARG A 543 -8.96 -14.47 -3.75
N ASP A 544 -9.12 -14.33 -2.44
CA ASP A 544 -9.36 -15.41 -1.50
C ASP A 544 -10.75 -16.00 -1.68
N MET A 545 -11.77 -15.19 -1.98
CA MET A 545 -13.08 -15.70 -2.38
C MET A 545 -12.99 -16.54 -3.65
N ALA A 546 -12.29 -16.07 -4.68
CA ALA A 546 -12.11 -16.82 -5.93
C ALA A 546 -11.34 -18.14 -5.71
N ALA A 547 -10.29 -18.11 -4.87
CA ALA A 547 -9.49 -19.28 -4.49
C ALA A 547 -10.28 -20.30 -3.66
N ALA A 548 -11.14 -19.85 -2.76
CA ALA A 548 -12.09 -20.69 -2.01
C ALA A 548 -13.30 -21.16 -2.86
N GLY A 549 -13.35 -20.79 -4.13
CA GLY A 549 -14.34 -21.28 -5.09
C GLY A 549 -15.65 -20.49 -5.13
N PHE A 550 -15.69 -19.30 -4.54
CA PHE A 550 -16.82 -18.37 -4.64
C PHE A 550 -16.77 -17.56 -5.95
N TYR A 551 -17.86 -16.85 -6.24
CA TYR A 551 -17.96 -15.94 -7.38
C TYR A 551 -18.27 -14.53 -6.84
N LEU A 552 -17.35 -13.58 -7.02
CA LEU A 552 -17.50 -12.21 -6.54
C LEU A 552 -18.06 -11.30 -7.65
N LEU A 553 -19.20 -10.68 -7.37
CA LEU A 553 -19.78 -9.61 -8.18
C LEU A 553 -19.64 -8.30 -7.42
N ARG A 554 -18.88 -7.35 -7.98
CA ARG A 554 -18.69 -6.03 -7.39
C ARG A 554 -19.23 -4.95 -8.32
N THR A 555 -20.23 -4.23 -7.83
CA THR A 555 -20.81 -3.06 -8.51
C THR A 555 -20.50 -1.78 -7.72
N SER A 556 -20.86 -0.63 -8.28
CA SER A 556 -20.82 0.67 -7.59
C SER A 556 -21.88 0.83 -6.49
N HIS A 557 -22.75 -0.18 -6.27
CA HIS A 557 -23.91 -0.09 -5.36
C HIS A 557 -24.02 -1.25 -4.37
N GLU A 558 -23.48 -2.43 -4.70
CA GLU A 558 -23.45 -3.61 -3.83
C GLU A 558 -22.22 -4.50 -4.13
N VAL A 559 -21.66 -5.09 -3.08
CA VAL A 559 -20.74 -6.23 -3.16
C VAL A 559 -21.54 -7.49 -2.90
N THR A 560 -21.57 -8.41 -3.85
CA THR A 560 -22.29 -9.68 -3.77
C THR A 560 -21.32 -10.85 -3.91
N VAL A 561 -21.33 -11.77 -2.94
CA VAL A 561 -20.58 -13.02 -3.00
C VAL A 561 -21.55 -14.17 -3.23
N LEU A 562 -21.38 -14.90 -4.34
CA LEU A 562 -22.20 -16.05 -4.68
C LEU A 562 -21.52 -17.36 -4.29
N SER A 563 -22.31 -18.30 -3.78
CA SER A 563 -21.89 -19.66 -3.42
C SER A 563 -22.91 -20.71 -3.87
N ARG A 564 -22.53 -21.99 -3.86
CA ARG A 564 -23.36 -23.10 -4.32
C ARG A 564 -24.33 -23.66 -3.25
N SER A 565 -24.18 -23.30 -1.98
CA SER A 565 -25.03 -23.82 -0.89
C SER A 565 -25.13 -22.83 0.27
N GLN A 566 -26.24 -22.87 1.02
CA GLN A 566 -26.49 -21.99 2.17
C GLN A 566 -25.38 -22.06 3.24
N LYS A 567 -24.94 -23.28 3.59
CA LYS A 567 -23.87 -23.50 4.58
C LYS A 567 -22.54 -22.88 4.13
N HIS A 568 -22.22 -23.00 2.84
CA HIS A 568 -21.06 -22.30 2.28
C HIS A 568 -21.27 -20.78 2.32
N ALA A 569 -22.42 -20.24 1.92
CA ALA A 569 -22.70 -18.80 2.01
C ALA A 569 -22.55 -18.24 3.43
N GLN A 570 -23.02 -18.97 4.44
CA GLN A 570 -22.88 -18.60 5.86
C GLN A 570 -21.41 -18.60 6.30
N HIS A 571 -20.64 -19.63 5.93
CA HIS A 571 -19.19 -19.66 6.18
C HIS A 571 -18.43 -18.55 5.43
N THR A 572 -18.88 -18.21 4.21
CA THR A 572 -18.34 -17.12 3.39
C THR A 572 -18.59 -15.77 4.05
N ALA A 573 -19.81 -15.56 4.55
CA ALA A 573 -20.17 -14.35 5.28
C ALA A 573 -19.32 -14.21 6.55
N ALA A 574 -19.13 -15.30 7.31
CA ALA A 574 -18.24 -15.29 8.48
C ALA A 574 -16.78 -14.91 8.11
N LEU A 575 -16.25 -15.44 6.99
CA LEU A 575 -14.91 -15.09 6.50
C LEU A 575 -14.82 -13.62 6.05
N ALA A 576 -15.83 -13.13 5.31
CA ALA A 576 -15.95 -11.72 4.94
C ALA A 576 -16.03 -10.79 6.16
N TYR A 577 -16.77 -11.20 7.19
CA TYR A 577 -16.88 -10.47 8.45
C TYR A 577 -15.61 -10.52 9.30
N ASP A 578 -14.72 -11.49 9.13
CA ASP A 578 -13.42 -11.50 9.81
C ASP A 578 -12.41 -10.56 9.10
N THR A 579 -12.48 -10.47 7.76
CA THR A 579 -11.73 -9.47 6.98
C THR A 579 -12.15 -8.03 7.33
N VAL A 580 -13.46 -7.78 7.53
CA VAL A 580 -14.04 -6.44 7.74
C VAL A 580 -14.49 -6.17 9.20
N GLN A 581 -14.31 -7.13 10.12
CA GLN A 581 -14.61 -7.03 11.57
C GLN A 581 -16.01 -6.47 11.96
N ARG A 582 -17.10 -7.00 11.39
CA ARG A 582 -18.49 -6.61 11.77
C ARG A 582 -19.26 -7.74 12.46
N ARG A 583 -20.15 -7.39 13.41
CA ARG A 583 -20.88 -8.33 14.29
C ARG A 583 -22.36 -8.60 13.95
N GLU A 584 -22.94 -7.94 12.94
CA GLU A 584 -24.35 -8.15 12.58
C GLU A 584 -24.59 -9.39 11.69
N PRO A 585 -25.74 -10.08 11.81
CA PRO A 585 -26.00 -11.32 11.07
C PRO A 585 -26.31 -11.09 9.59
N ALA A 586 -25.50 -11.72 8.72
CA ALA A 586 -25.69 -11.70 7.28
C ALA A 586 -27.07 -12.23 6.83
N ARG A 587 -27.72 -11.50 5.92
CA ARG A 587 -28.84 -12.01 5.13
C ARG A 587 -28.32 -12.89 3.98
N VAL A 588 -28.05 -14.15 4.29
CA VAL A 588 -27.83 -15.20 3.29
C VAL A 588 -29.16 -15.52 2.60
N GLN A 589 -29.21 -15.33 1.28
CA GLN A 589 -30.44 -15.47 0.49
C GLN A 589 -30.25 -16.46 -0.67
N ASN A 590 -31.26 -17.29 -0.96
CA ASN A 590 -31.33 -18.06 -2.21
C ASN A 590 -31.75 -17.09 -3.34
N ILE A 591 -31.03 -17.11 -4.47
CA ILE A 591 -31.25 -16.19 -5.59
C ILE A 591 -32.22 -16.70 -6.68
N GLU A 592 -32.81 -17.88 -6.53
CA GLU A 592 -33.85 -18.43 -7.43
C GLU A 592 -35.25 -17.90 -7.11
N HIS A 593 -35.54 -17.66 -5.83
CA HIS A 593 -36.80 -17.04 -5.37
C HIS A 593 -36.71 -15.52 -5.42
N ARG A 594 -37.84 -14.81 -5.58
CA ARG A 594 -37.94 -13.35 -5.77
C ARG A 594 -36.93 -12.55 -4.94
N VAL A 595 -35.84 -12.09 -5.57
CA VAL A 595 -34.92 -11.10 -4.98
C VAL A 595 -34.78 -9.87 -5.85
N ASN A 596 -34.88 -8.71 -5.21
CA ASN A 596 -34.52 -7.43 -5.78
C ASN A 596 -32.99 -7.34 -5.92
N PHE A 597 -32.51 -6.92 -7.09
CA PHE A 597 -31.11 -6.75 -7.45
C PHE A 597 -30.99 -5.42 -8.21
N SER A 598 -30.40 -4.40 -7.58
CA SER A 598 -30.30 -3.04 -8.13
C SER A 598 -31.61 -2.49 -8.73
N GLY A 599 -32.77 -2.83 -8.15
CA GLY A 599 -34.10 -2.43 -8.62
C GLY A 599 -34.87 -3.46 -9.45
N TYR A 600 -34.30 -4.65 -9.72
CA TYR A 600 -34.92 -5.70 -10.55
C TYR A 600 -35.30 -6.94 -9.74
N VAL A 601 -36.56 -7.36 -9.80
CA VAL A 601 -37.05 -8.63 -9.24
C VAL A 601 -36.99 -9.73 -10.29
N PHE A 602 -36.32 -10.84 -9.98
CA PHE A 602 -36.24 -12.02 -10.84
C PHE A 602 -37.08 -13.17 -10.28
N VAL A 603 -37.72 -13.96 -11.16
CA VAL A 603 -38.48 -15.16 -10.81
C VAL A 603 -38.05 -16.29 -11.76
N ASN A 604 -37.62 -17.43 -11.21
CA ASN A 604 -37.39 -18.68 -11.95
C ASN A 604 -36.58 -18.51 -13.27
N ASN A 605 -35.41 -17.86 -13.21
CA ASN A 605 -34.49 -17.58 -14.33
C ASN A 605 -35.03 -16.75 -15.51
N THR A 606 -36.30 -16.35 -15.52
CA THR A 606 -36.88 -15.52 -16.59
C THR A 606 -36.92 -14.05 -16.15
N PRO A 607 -36.46 -13.08 -16.96
CA PRO A 607 -36.72 -11.67 -16.70
C PRO A 607 -38.21 -11.39 -16.94
N ALA A 608 -38.98 -11.23 -15.87
CA ALA A 608 -40.33 -10.70 -15.99
C ALA A 608 -40.24 -9.22 -16.42
N ASN A 609 -40.73 -8.91 -17.62
CA ASN A 609 -41.02 -7.53 -18.01
C ASN A 609 -42.21 -7.05 -17.18
N ALA A 610 -41.93 -6.52 -15.99
CA ALA A 610 -42.90 -5.81 -15.19
C ALA A 610 -42.58 -4.31 -15.28
N GLU A 611 -43.49 -3.54 -15.89
CA GLU A 611 -43.57 -2.08 -15.72
C GLU A 611 -44.08 -1.69 -14.30
N ALA A 612 -43.85 -2.57 -13.32
CA ALA A 612 -44.15 -2.34 -11.93
C ALA A 612 -43.13 -1.36 -11.36
N GLN A 613 -43.56 -0.10 -11.24
CA GLN A 613 -43.02 0.97 -10.40
C GLN A 613 -41.62 0.70 -9.82
N ILE A 614 -40.60 1.32 -10.42
CA ILE A 614 -39.25 1.41 -9.83
C ILE A 614 -39.42 1.87 -8.37
N PRO A 615 -39.06 1.04 -7.37
CA PRO A 615 -39.12 1.48 -5.99
C PRO A 615 -38.23 2.70 -5.86
N ARG A 616 -38.72 3.74 -5.17
CA ARG A 616 -37.92 4.96 -4.96
C ARG A 616 -36.62 4.57 -4.25
N LYS A 617 -35.62 5.47 -4.31
CA LYS A 617 -34.27 5.31 -3.73
C LYS A 617 -34.23 5.04 -2.19
N THR A 618 -35.40 4.87 -1.57
CA THR A 618 -35.72 4.56 -0.17
C THR A 618 -35.55 3.08 0.19
N ASP A 619 -35.67 2.17 -0.78
CA ASP A 619 -35.74 0.71 -0.50
C ASP A 619 -34.38 0.07 -0.17
N ALA A 620 -33.30 0.87 -0.16
CA ALA A 620 -32.04 0.48 0.45
C ALA A 620 -32.24 0.24 1.96
N HIS A 621 -32.35 -1.02 2.35
CA HIS A 621 -32.45 -1.45 3.75
C HIS A 621 -31.09 -1.35 4.47
N TYR A 622 -30.63 -0.13 4.72
CA TYR A 622 -29.69 0.18 5.81
C TYR A 622 -30.19 -0.45 7.13
N PRO A 623 -29.35 -1.16 7.90
CA PRO A 623 -29.70 -1.74 9.19
C PRO A 623 -29.96 -0.65 10.24
N ALA A 624 -30.92 -0.91 11.14
CA ALA A 624 -31.60 0.14 11.90
C ALA A 624 -30.76 0.84 12.99
N ASN A 625 -29.67 0.23 13.46
CA ASN A 625 -28.90 0.72 14.63
C ASN A 625 -27.43 1.04 14.36
N ALA A 626 -26.88 0.69 13.20
CA ALA A 626 -25.43 0.62 12.99
C ALA A 626 -24.74 1.98 13.24
N THR A 627 -25.36 3.10 12.86
CA THR A 627 -24.78 4.45 13.01
C THR A 627 -24.57 4.88 14.46
N ALA A 628 -25.39 4.38 15.41
CA ALA A 628 -25.21 4.67 16.83
C ALA A 628 -24.07 3.84 17.44
N GLU A 629 -23.83 2.62 16.94
CA GLU A 629 -22.71 1.77 17.38
C GLU A 629 -21.34 2.26 16.83
N PHE A 630 -21.33 3.00 15.71
CA PHE A 630 -20.09 3.49 15.09
C PHE A 630 -19.48 4.75 15.74
N LEU A 631 -20.25 5.50 16.53
CA LEU A 631 -19.83 6.77 17.13
C LEU A 631 -19.78 6.67 18.66
N THR A 632 -18.59 6.79 19.25
CA THR A 632 -18.44 6.77 20.71
C THR A 632 -17.98 8.12 21.27
N ASN A 633 -18.36 8.42 22.51
CA ASN A 633 -17.89 9.62 23.21
C ASN A 633 -16.40 9.49 23.52
N ALA A 634 -15.59 10.41 22.99
CA ALA A 634 -14.13 10.36 23.07
C ALA A 634 -13.57 10.24 24.50
N ALA A 635 -14.31 10.71 25.51
CA ALA A 635 -13.89 10.71 26.91
C ALA A 635 -14.39 9.51 27.76
N HIS A 636 -15.27 8.63 27.25
CA HIS A 636 -15.97 7.64 28.09
C HIS A 636 -15.95 6.18 27.60
N ASN A 637 -15.74 5.93 26.30
CA ASN A 637 -15.52 4.56 25.79
C ASN A 637 -14.83 4.65 24.41
N PRO A 638 -13.56 4.27 24.26
CA PRO A 638 -12.96 4.12 22.94
C PRO A 638 -13.63 2.95 22.19
N PRO A 639 -13.81 3.03 20.85
CA PRO A 639 -14.31 1.89 20.08
C PRO A 639 -13.29 0.74 20.14
N PRO A 640 -13.71 -0.54 20.02
CA PRO A 640 -12.81 -1.69 20.12
C PRO A 640 -11.68 -1.72 19.07
N ASN A 641 -11.81 -0.92 18.00
CA ASN A 641 -10.77 -0.65 17.01
C ASN A 641 -10.19 0.76 17.22
N THR A 642 -9.43 0.94 18.30
CA THR A 642 -8.58 2.13 18.50
C THR A 642 -7.52 2.18 17.42
N PHE A 643 -7.57 3.20 16.56
CA PHE A 643 -6.50 3.50 15.63
C PHE A 643 -5.36 4.18 16.38
N THR A 644 -4.17 3.58 16.35
CA THR A 644 -2.95 4.09 16.97
C THR A 644 -1.89 4.15 15.89
N PRO A 645 -1.71 5.30 15.21
CA PRO A 645 -0.69 5.42 14.18
C PRO A 645 0.70 5.23 14.79
N ALA A 646 1.57 4.62 14.02
CA ALA A 646 2.82 4.08 14.51
C ALA A 646 3.94 5.13 14.73
N VAL A 647 3.75 6.40 14.36
CA VAL A 647 4.85 7.37 14.29
C VAL A 647 4.41 8.76 14.77
N ASP A 648 5.28 9.41 15.56
CA ASP A 648 5.22 10.84 15.88
C ASP A 648 5.59 11.68 14.64
N SER A 649 4.65 12.50 14.16
CA SER A 649 4.71 13.22 12.88
C SER A 649 5.75 14.35 12.81
N THR A 650 6.60 14.50 13.83
CA THR A 650 7.59 15.58 13.94
C THR A 650 9.00 15.23 13.42
N ALA A 651 9.29 13.97 13.09
CA ALA A 651 10.66 13.50 12.88
C ALA A 651 11.21 13.56 11.43
N TRP A 652 10.38 13.84 10.41
CA TRP A 652 10.77 13.61 9.00
C TRP A 652 11.80 14.63 8.46
N LEU A 653 11.61 15.92 8.72
CA LEU A 653 12.56 16.96 8.27
C LEU A 653 13.97 16.71 8.81
N ALA A 654 14.11 16.21 10.04
CA ALA A 654 15.40 15.83 10.64
C ALA A 654 16.05 14.59 9.99
N ARG A 655 15.24 13.71 9.37
CA ARG A 655 15.71 12.49 8.68
C ARG A 655 16.12 12.75 7.23
N VAL A 656 15.53 13.75 6.56
CA VAL A 656 15.86 14.13 5.17
C VAL A 656 16.90 15.25 5.06
N SER A 657 17.08 16.06 6.10
CA SER A 657 18.03 17.19 6.12
C SER A 657 19.54 16.81 6.18
N ALA A 658 19.90 15.57 5.81
CA ALA A 658 21.23 15.23 5.32
C ALA A 658 21.50 15.83 3.92
N ARG A 659 21.31 17.17 3.85
CA ARG A 659 21.36 18.12 2.73
C ARG A 659 20.42 17.85 1.54
N PRO A 660 19.63 18.85 1.09
CA PRO A 660 19.09 18.82 -0.26
C PRO A 660 20.25 18.88 -1.27
N LEU A 661 19.99 18.39 -2.48
CA LEU A 661 20.75 18.80 -3.66
C LEU A 661 20.68 20.33 -3.72
N ARG A 662 21.78 21.01 -3.40
CA ARG A 662 21.98 22.38 -3.86
C ARG A 662 21.85 22.35 -5.38
N GLU A 663 21.16 23.35 -5.90
CA GLU A 663 21.12 23.63 -7.33
C GLU A 663 22.55 23.56 -7.88
N LEU A 664 22.82 22.54 -8.69
CA LEU A 664 24.00 22.51 -9.54
C LEU A 664 23.76 23.57 -10.62
N LYS A 665 24.13 24.81 -10.30
CA LYS A 665 24.26 25.87 -11.30
C LYS A 665 25.20 25.37 -12.41
N PRO A 666 24.87 25.61 -13.69
CA PRO A 666 25.78 25.35 -14.80
C PRO A 666 26.81 26.51 -14.89
N GLU A 667 27.67 26.63 -13.88
CA GLU A 667 28.74 27.64 -13.83
C GLU A 667 30.04 26.95 -13.38
N ASP A 668 30.75 26.38 -14.37
CA ASP A 668 32.21 26.19 -14.39
C ASP A 668 32.58 25.75 -15.83
N GLU A 669 32.46 26.67 -16.79
CA GLU A 669 33.18 26.52 -18.06
C GLU A 669 34.69 26.61 -17.76
N PRO A 670 35.53 25.70 -18.26
CA PRO A 670 36.96 25.82 -18.10
C PRO A 670 37.48 27.00 -18.92
N SER A 671 37.70 28.12 -18.24
CA SER A 671 38.52 29.23 -18.74
C SER A 671 39.84 28.67 -19.27
N ALA A 672 40.18 29.04 -20.50
CA ALA A 672 41.38 28.62 -21.22
C ALA A 672 42.66 28.65 -20.37
N TYR A 673 43.45 27.56 -20.47
CA TYR A 673 44.77 27.59 -21.12
C TYR A 673 45.21 26.19 -21.55
#